data_AF-A0A127QPN6-F1
#
_entry.id   AF-A0A127QPN6-F1
#
_cell.length_a   1.000
_cell.length_b   1.000
_cell.length_c   1.000
_cell.angle_alpha   90.00
_cell.angle_beta   90.00
_cell.angle_gamma   90.00
#
_symmetry.space_group_name_H-M   'P 1'
#
loop_
_entity.id
_entity.type
_entity.pdbx_description
1 polymer ?
#
loop_
_entity_poly.entity_id
_entity_poly.type
_entity_poly.pdbx_seq_one_letter_code
_entity_poly.pdbx_strand_id
1 'polypeptide(L)'
;MTHMLKLAINRHIINKIESQSDPRWEIFTAQCENVELTLDEFSDHINQGHAFCAQHKNRKKNANFVGTNIVTVDIDKGMTVEQALVDPFVQQYGTLLYTTPSHMPDQHRFRLIFMSDRTITDSEEMKLAYKGIIRKFGGDDSCSDACRGFFGSTGSNPIILGNILPNDELTKLIVLGGEKRVSATICSDTGGELGGKSTQTSSDPLEKNQMVKLARGLGHMVLLADLPKWTSIHCPKHSDNKPSAFVVTNKDGINGVRCHKCHASFWPQSELWKKRKSYNFYEIEDFVREQDYAQTPENFYDMDAEDAQPSLLDETPSERNHHILNEKYLPNIPLHEGVTFVRSPKGSGKTEWLQKIVTQCRQKNLSVLLVGHRQLLIQGLAKRLGLICYFYTQGEKLKNNQSDEYYSVCVDSIGKLLRPDLDQYDVIIMDESEQVFSHLTSDTLRGKRRTCYQKLFYFLRSAKSVIFTDADLGPVTIVAACESVKANMPYQFYLNEFKESRCDFHYYESDDHLVQEMINTIRAGGRHYVCTNSKKKAENLLEAIRYEFGTKRKTMLVTSDTAGNADVKHFVNNIKTEILNYDVVVASPTLGTGIDITFMEQAQHIDTVYGFFVSRVNTHFDIDQQLSRVRHPKLIKACVAPERFNFETEADVIRNEVRDNAALNDVLIGYEDDGQPKLDDSYLNVYAAVTAMQRASKNNLRANLLNLRVRNGWTVQNVAMLPELAKDGKRRTKEAKDVLAEKRAEQICAAGKVTPETYQELYAISKQGIKLTRDEEHAMRRHEIEAFYREDISKELIDIDDNGKYRDQVRMMQIYLTPLENLIDKSSAERKAGRFVTDMTTEPLKKTMLYDLLEAAGLADTTTLIKTGVIVSEKSLTAFTDMCRARASKIQELFGLKVHKNTVQTLGRIFDLIGLKNCPAIREKVNGITTYYYELDVGTLNSVRNIIDKRMSTSTSSAPEIMDSSSGDSGIALGQAMRMRERKMRTDMPAVLTELV
;
A
#
# COMPACT_ATOMS: atom_id res chain seq x y z
N MET A 1 7.40 0.38 49.13
CA MET A 1 6.61 1.63 49.16
C MET A 1 5.25 1.30 48.56
N THR A 2 4.15 1.94 48.99
CA THR A 2 2.85 1.74 48.33
C THR A 2 2.88 2.47 46.99
N HIS A 3 2.74 1.75 45.88
CA HIS A 3 2.71 2.38 44.55
C HIS A 3 1.35 3.04 44.33
N MET A 4 1.35 4.36 44.13
CA MET A 4 0.13 5.15 43.95
C MET A 4 -0.26 5.20 42.46
N LEU A 5 -1.56 5.03 42.21
CA LEU A 5 -2.18 5.13 40.89
C LEU A 5 -2.49 6.60 40.60
N LYS A 6 -1.87 7.16 39.55
CA LYS A 6 -2.09 8.52 39.07
C LYS A 6 -3.16 8.53 37.98
N LEU A 7 -4.35 8.98 38.30
CA LEU A 7 -5.50 9.06 37.39
C LEU A 7 -6.41 10.25 37.73
N ALA A 8 -7.46 10.46 36.96
CA ALA A 8 -8.53 11.39 37.28
C ALA A 8 -9.86 10.64 37.44
N ILE A 9 -10.51 10.81 38.59
CA ILE A 9 -11.79 10.19 38.95
C ILE A 9 -12.93 11.17 38.68
N ASN A 10 -14.10 10.66 38.27
CA ASN A 10 -15.33 11.43 38.25
C ASN A 10 -16.41 10.77 39.12
N ARG A 11 -16.61 11.32 40.33
CA ARG A 11 -17.57 10.81 41.31
C ARG A 11 -19.04 11.04 40.91
N HIS A 12 -19.30 11.91 39.94
CA HIS A 12 -20.65 12.19 39.43
C HIS A 12 -21.10 11.20 38.34
N ILE A 13 -20.20 10.35 37.85
CA ILE A 13 -20.48 9.35 36.81
C ILE A 13 -20.44 7.96 37.43
N ILE A 14 -21.61 7.44 37.76
CA ILE A 14 -21.80 6.05 38.18
C ILE A 14 -22.13 5.19 36.94
N ASN A 15 -21.34 4.13 36.75
CA ASN A 15 -21.43 3.15 35.67
C ASN A 15 -21.25 3.74 34.27
N LYS A 16 -21.41 2.89 33.24
CA LYS A 16 -21.29 3.29 31.85
C LYS A 16 -22.38 4.28 31.47
N ILE A 17 -21.99 5.43 30.92
CA ILE A 17 -22.93 6.32 30.23
C ILE A 17 -23.44 5.61 28.97
N GLU A 18 -24.74 5.31 28.91
CA GLU A 18 -25.36 4.46 27.88
C GLU A 18 -25.39 5.09 26.48
N SER A 19 -25.23 6.41 26.39
CA SER A 19 -25.46 7.18 25.18
C SER A 19 -24.50 8.38 25.12
N GLN A 20 -23.82 8.57 23.99
CA GLN A 20 -22.95 9.72 23.69
C GLN A 20 -23.66 11.08 23.82
N SER A 21 -24.99 11.06 23.72
CA SER A 21 -25.81 12.26 23.77
C SER A 21 -26.22 12.62 25.22
N ASP A 22 -26.38 11.70 26.15
CA ASP A 22 -26.63 11.90 27.61
C ASP A 22 -25.83 13.13 28.23
N PRO A 23 -26.36 14.25 28.85
CA PRO A 23 -25.07 15.56 29.50
C PRO A 23 -23.92 15.08 30.40
N ARG A 24 -23.92 13.79 30.78
CA ARG A 24 -22.90 13.20 31.64
C ARG A 24 -21.57 13.13 30.91
N TRP A 25 -21.53 13.26 29.59
CA TRP A 25 -20.28 13.49 28.85
C TRP A 25 -19.69 14.90 29.04
N GLU A 26 -20.51 15.92 29.32
CA GLU A 26 -20.03 17.24 29.70
C GLU A 26 -19.40 17.16 31.10
N ILE A 27 -20.12 16.59 32.07
CA ILE A 27 -19.63 16.30 33.43
C ILE A 27 -18.36 15.43 33.38
N PHE A 28 -18.39 14.31 32.65
CA PHE A 28 -17.27 13.37 32.52
C PHE A 28 -16.05 13.95 31.81
N THR A 29 -16.20 15.03 31.04
CA THR A 29 -15.05 15.71 30.45
C THR A 29 -14.60 16.92 31.26
N ALA A 30 -15.44 17.57 32.07
CA ALA A 30 -15.14 18.83 32.75
C ALA A 30 -15.05 18.76 34.30
N GLN A 31 -15.47 17.66 34.93
CA GLN A 31 -15.52 17.49 36.39
C GLN A 31 -14.77 16.25 36.87
N CYS A 32 -13.68 15.89 36.19
CA CYS A 32 -12.75 14.87 36.70
C CYS A 32 -11.75 15.51 37.68
N GLU A 33 -11.62 14.94 38.86
CA GLU A 33 -10.65 15.32 39.88
C GLU A 33 -9.36 14.51 39.66
N ASN A 34 -8.23 15.19 39.45
CA ASN A 34 -6.91 14.53 39.39
C ASN A 34 -6.54 14.03 40.79
N VAL A 35 -6.32 12.74 40.95
CA VAL A 35 -6.05 12.07 42.23
C VAL A 35 -4.85 11.14 42.14
N GLU A 36 -4.27 10.82 43.29
CA GLU A 36 -3.34 9.72 43.47
C GLU A 36 -3.92 8.78 44.53
N LEU A 37 -4.14 7.51 44.19
CA LEU A 37 -4.87 6.55 45.02
C LEU A 37 -4.06 5.27 45.26
N THR A 38 -4.30 4.60 46.37
CA THR A 38 -3.92 3.18 46.55
C THR A 38 -4.79 2.27 45.68
N LEU A 39 -4.36 1.01 45.51
CA LEU A 39 -5.11 0.03 44.71
C LEU A 39 -6.47 -0.31 45.33
N ASP A 40 -6.56 -0.33 46.66
CA ASP A 40 -7.81 -0.60 47.37
C ASP A 40 -8.81 0.56 47.21
N GLU A 41 -8.37 1.82 47.40
CA GLU A 41 -9.21 3.01 47.16
C GLU A 41 -9.70 3.10 45.70
N PHE A 42 -8.86 2.70 44.74
CA PHE A 42 -9.23 2.66 43.33
C PHE A 42 -10.19 1.50 43.01
N SER A 43 -10.00 0.34 43.63
CA SER A 43 -10.92 -0.80 43.58
C SER A 43 -12.30 -0.41 44.12
N ASP A 44 -12.34 0.27 45.27
CA ASP A 44 -13.57 0.80 45.87
C ASP A 44 -14.27 1.81 44.95
N HIS A 45 -13.53 2.77 44.37
CA HIS A 45 -14.12 3.70 43.40
C HIS A 45 -14.66 2.99 42.14
N ILE A 46 -14.02 1.92 41.67
CA ILE A 46 -14.55 1.08 40.57
C ILE A 46 -15.80 0.32 41.03
N ASN A 47 -15.81 -0.24 42.24
CA ASN A 47 -16.93 -1.01 42.79
C ASN A 47 -18.12 -0.15 43.24
N GLN A 48 -17.89 1.15 43.45
CA GLN A 48 -18.93 2.19 43.57
C GLN A 48 -19.51 2.55 42.19
N GLY A 49 -18.71 2.40 41.13
CA GLY A 49 -19.11 2.64 39.73
C GLY A 49 -18.46 3.89 39.10
N HIS A 50 -17.57 4.59 39.81
CA HIS A 50 -16.99 5.87 39.35
C HIS A 50 -16.24 5.74 38.02
N ALA A 51 -16.40 6.74 37.16
CA ALA A 51 -15.64 6.80 35.91
C ALA A 51 -14.21 7.34 36.12
N PHE A 52 -13.28 6.94 35.27
CA PHE A 52 -11.87 7.33 35.35
C PHE A 52 -11.22 7.57 33.99
N CYS A 53 -10.12 8.33 33.99
CA CYS A 53 -9.25 8.60 32.84
C CYS A 53 -7.85 9.03 33.32
N ALA A 54 -6.93 9.34 32.39
CA ALA A 54 -5.64 9.92 32.74
C ALA A 54 -5.76 11.34 33.35
N GLN A 55 -4.79 11.76 34.16
CA GLN A 55 -4.74 13.12 34.69
C GLN A 55 -4.58 14.15 33.56
N HIS A 56 -5.25 15.29 33.70
CA HIS A 56 -5.29 16.34 32.68
C HIS A 56 -5.58 17.74 33.26
N LYS A 57 -5.27 18.79 32.49
CA LYS A 57 -5.59 20.19 32.84
C LYS A 57 -6.98 20.57 32.31
N ASN A 58 -7.78 21.24 33.13
CA ASN A 58 -9.08 21.87 32.78
C ASN A 58 -10.21 20.93 32.29
N ARG A 59 -9.97 20.16 31.22
CA ARG A 59 -10.99 19.33 30.55
C ARG A 59 -10.36 18.15 29.81
N LYS A 60 -10.97 16.96 29.86
CA LYS A 60 -10.51 15.70 29.26
C LYS A 60 -10.35 15.77 27.74
N LYS A 61 -9.15 16.13 27.26
CA LYS A 61 -8.77 16.20 25.82
C LYS A 61 -7.28 15.89 25.64
N ASN A 62 -6.89 15.31 24.50
CA ASN A 62 -5.50 15.04 24.13
C ASN A 62 -4.52 16.20 24.42
N ALA A 63 -4.85 17.42 24.01
CA ALA A 63 -4.00 18.61 24.21
C ALA A 63 -3.87 19.08 25.67
N ASN A 64 -4.61 18.46 26.59
CA ASN A 64 -4.65 18.78 28.01
C ASN A 64 -4.05 17.66 28.89
N PHE A 65 -3.56 16.56 28.30
CA PHE A 65 -2.97 15.42 29.01
C PHE A 65 -1.82 15.87 29.94
N VAL A 66 -1.79 15.33 31.16
CA VAL A 66 -0.72 15.55 32.15
C VAL A 66 0.05 14.26 32.41
N GLY A 67 -0.68 13.16 32.61
CA GLY A 67 -0.09 11.83 32.67
C GLY A 67 -0.96 10.79 33.34
N THR A 68 -0.49 9.54 33.31
CA THR A 68 -1.04 8.44 34.10
C THR A 68 -0.04 7.29 34.21
N ASN A 69 -0.18 6.44 35.22
CA ASN A 69 0.49 5.15 35.28
C ASN A 69 -0.49 3.97 35.17
N ILE A 70 -1.67 4.14 34.55
CA ILE A 70 -2.58 3.02 34.26
C ILE A 70 -2.87 2.87 32.76
N VAL A 71 -2.65 1.66 32.25
CA VAL A 71 -3.10 1.22 30.93
C VAL A 71 -4.31 0.31 31.13
N THR A 72 -5.34 0.48 30.30
CA THR A 72 -6.61 -0.28 30.44
C THR A 72 -7.13 -0.70 29.07
N VAL A 73 -7.66 -1.92 28.99
CA VAL A 73 -8.26 -2.50 27.78
C VAL A 73 -9.69 -3.01 28.08
N ASP A 74 -10.63 -2.74 27.17
CA ASP A 74 -11.96 -3.37 27.22
C ASP A 74 -11.93 -4.71 26.47
N ILE A 75 -12.30 -5.80 27.14
CA ILE A 75 -12.51 -7.10 26.54
C ILE A 75 -14.00 -7.29 26.33
N ASP A 76 -14.49 -7.11 25.10
CA ASP A 76 -15.92 -7.23 24.74
C ASP A 76 -16.30 -8.58 24.10
N LYS A 77 -15.32 -9.30 23.53
CA LYS A 77 -15.48 -10.57 22.82
C LYS A 77 -14.16 -11.35 22.80
N GLY A 78 -14.24 -12.69 22.77
CA GLY A 78 -13.14 -13.57 22.35
C GLY A 78 -12.28 -14.17 23.47
N MET A 79 -12.37 -13.67 24.69
CA MET A 79 -11.71 -14.20 25.89
C MET A 79 -12.73 -14.18 27.04
N THR A 80 -12.76 -15.22 27.88
CA THR A 80 -13.59 -15.26 29.09
C THR A 80 -12.85 -14.68 30.31
N VAL A 81 -13.54 -14.48 31.44
CA VAL A 81 -12.90 -13.99 32.67
C VAL A 81 -11.93 -15.03 33.22
N GLU A 82 -12.31 -16.30 33.17
CA GLU A 82 -11.52 -17.44 33.63
C GLU A 82 -10.27 -17.61 32.74
N GLN A 83 -10.44 -17.46 31.42
CA GLN A 83 -9.33 -17.43 30.45
C GLN A 83 -8.37 -16.27 30.70
N ALA A 84 -8.86 -15.09 31.09
CA ALA A 84 -8.01 -13.96 31.44
C ALA A 84 -7.26 -14.19 32.77
N LEU A 85 -7.89 -14.81 33.77
CA LEU A 85 -7.25 -15.15 35.05
C LEU A 85 -6.18 -16.25 34.93
N VAL A 86 -6.14 -16.98 33.81
CA VAL A 86 -5.07 -17.94 33.46
C VAL A 86 -4.20 -17.50 32.28
N ASP A 87 -4.37 -16.27 31.77
CA ASP A 87 -3.46 -15.70 30.77
C ASP A 87 -2.13 -15.33 31.45
N PRO A 88 -0.97 -15.85 31.00
CA PRO A 88 0.30 -15.62 31.68
C PRO A 88 0.67 -14.15 31.86
N PHE A 89 0.29 -13.27 30.93
CA PHE A 89 0.58 -11.84 31.01
C PHE A 89 -0.33 -11.12 32.01
N VAL A 90 -1.58 -11.57 32.16
CA VAL A 90 -2.50 -11.07 33.20
C VAL A 90 -2.06 -11.57 34.58
N GLN A 91 -1.66 -12.84 34.71
CA GLN A 91 -1.13 -13.38 35.96
C GLN A 91 0.16 -12.69 36.43
N GLN A 92 1.04 -12.31 35.50
CA GLN A 92 2.33 -11.70 35.82
C GLN A 92 2.29 -10.17 35.99
N TYR A 93 1.42 -9.46 35.25
CA TYR A 93 1.44 -7.98 35.19
C TYR A 93 0.06 -7.32 35.38
N GLY A 94 -1.03 -8.08 35.43
CA GLY A 94 -2.36 -7.54 35.70
C GLY A 94 -2.45 -6.99 37.13
N THR A 95 -3.03 -5.80 37.27
CA THR A 95 -3.20 -5.12 38.56
C THR A 95 -4.62 -5.28 39.09
N LEU A 96 -5.62 -5.14 38.21
CA LEU A 96 -7.04 -5.24 38.54
C LEU A 96 -7.84 -5.80 37.35
N LEU A 97 -8.77 -6.71 37.61
CA LEU A 97 -9.79 -7.17 36.65
C LEU A 97 -11.17 -6.88 37.22
N TYR A 98 -12.05 -6.23 36.44
CA TYR A 98 -13.46 -6.09 36.83
C TYR A 98 -14.42 -6.28 35.65
N THR A 99 -15.58 -6.85 35.95
CA THR A 99 -16.67 -7.07 34.99
C THR A 99 -17.40 -5.76 34.73
N THR A 100 -17.84 -5.53 33.49
CA THR A 100 -18.64 -4.34 33.15
C THR A 100 -20.11 -4.56 33.51
N PRO A 101 -20.94 -3.50 33.65
CA PRO A 101 -22.39 -3.65 33.90
C PRO A 101 -23.17 -4.34 32.76
N SER A 102 -22.49 -4.72 31.66
CA SER A 102 -23.08 -5.43 30.52
C SER A 102 -22.49 -6.83 30.31
N HIS A 103 -21.83 -7.38 31.32
CA HIS A 103 -21.39 -8.77 31.35
C HIS A 103 -22.57 -9.72 31.56
N MET A 104 -22.62 -10.80 30.77
CA MET A 104 -23.47 -11.97 31.02
C MET A 104 -22.59 -13.24 31.01
N PRO A 105 -23.01 -14.36 31.63
CA PRO A 105 -22.21 -15.60 31.66
C PRO A 105 -21.92 -16.22 30.27
N ASP A 106 -22.73 -15.93 29.26
CA ASP A 106 -22.51 -16.29 27.84
C ASP A 106 -21.69 -15.22 27.08
N GLN A 107 -21.64 -14.00 27.61
CA GLN A 107 -21.02 -12.82 27.00
C GLN A 107 -20.12 -12.11 28.01
N HIS A 108 -18.90 -12.62 28.16
CA HIS A 108 -17.88 -12.00 28.99
C HIS A 108 -17.53 -10.60 28.47
N ARG A 109 -17.78 -9.59 29.30
CA ARG A 109 -17.44 -8.18 29.04
C ARG A 109 -16.80 -7.57 30.26
N PHE A 110 -15.49 -7.45 30.27
CA PHE A 110 -14.68 -7.04 31.42
C PHE A 110 -13.54 -6.11 30.99
N ARG A 111 -12.81 -5.58 31.98
CA ARG A 111 -11.60 -4.78 31.75
C ARG A 111 -10.44 -5.33 32.53
N LEU A 112 -9.27 -5.21 31.92
CA LEU A 112 -7.98 -5.47 32.53
C LEU A 112 -7.27 -4.12 32.70
N ILE A 113 -6.80 -3.84 33.91
CA ILE A 113 -5.96 -2.68 34.24
C ILE A 113 -4.55 -3.16 34.57
N PHE A 114 -3.57 -2.49 33.99
CA PHE A 114 -2.14 -2.69 34.20
C PHE A 114 -1.56 -1.36 34.70
N MET A 115 -1.10 -1.32 35.96
CA MET A 115 -0.36 -0.20 36.52
C MET A 115 1.09 -0.28 36.05
N SER A 116 1.59 0.74 35.37
CA SER A 116 2.99 0.83 34.96
C SER A 116 3.88 1.37 36.08
N ASP A 117 5.11 0.86 36.13
CA ASP A 117 6.13 1.27 37.10
C ASP A 117 6.44 2.78 37.05
N ARG A 118 6.45 3.38 35.84
CA ARG A 118 6.53 4.84 35.64
C ARG A 118 5.19 5.47 35.26
N THR A 119 5.09 6.78 35.46
CA THR A 119 4.04 7.62 34.86
C THR A 119 4.39 7.93 33.39
N ILE A 120 3.43 7.74 32.50
CA ILE A 120 3.45 8.18 31.10
C ILE A 120 2.97 9.63 31.05
N THR A 121 3.79 10.55 30.54
CA THR A 121 3.49 11.99 30.50
C THR A 121 3.36 12.55 29.08
N ASP A 122 3.79 11.82 28.04
CA ASP A 122 3.50 12.17 26.65
C ASP A 122 2.16 11.59 26.15
N SER A 123 1.45 12.37 25.35
CA SER A 123 0.13 12.00 24.83
C SER A 123 0.19 11.07 23.62
N GLU A 124 1.26 11.07 22.80
CA GLU A 124 1.40 10.08 21.72
C GLU A 124 1.84 8.73 22.30
N GLU A 125 2.80 8.72 23.22
CA GLU A 125 3.21 7.53 23.98
C GLU A 125 2.01 6.81 24.61
N MET A 126 1.10 7.54 25.26
CA MET A 126 -0.12 6.95 25.83
C MET A 126 -1.06 6.36 24.77
N LYS A 127 -1.22 7.00 23.60
CA LYS A 127 -2.01 6.45 22.48
C LYS A 127 -1.36 5.19 21.90
N LEU A 128 -0.03 5.12 21.88
CA LEU A 128 0.69 3.93 21.46
C LEU A 128 0.53 2.80 22.49
N ALA A 129 0.64 3.07 23.79
CA ALA A 129 0.37 2.09 24.85
C ALA A 129 -1.05 1.49 24.75
N TYR A 130 -2.08 2.33 24.54
CA TYR A 130 -3.45 1.85 24.30
C TYR A 130 -3.57 1.00 23.02
N LYS A 131 -2.92 1.38 21.91
CA LYS A 131 -2.91 0.55 20.69
C LYS A 131 -2.19 -0.78 20.92
N GLY A 132 -1.11 -0.80 21.68
CA GLY A 132 -0.37 -2.01 22.04
C GLY A 132 -1.23 -3.01 22.81
N ILE A 133 -1.83 -2.59 23.92
CA ILE A 133 -2.67 -3.48 24.75
C ILE A 133 -3.90 -3.99 23.98
N ILE A 134 -4.51 -3.16 23.13
CA ILE A 134 -5.61 -3.54 22.23
C ILE A 134 -5.16 -4.56 21.18
N ARG A 135 -3.94 -4.44 20.64
CA ARG A 135 -3.38 -5.40 19.67
C ARG A 135 -3.02 -6.75 20.30
N LYS A 136 -2.68 -6.76 21.59
CA LYS A 136 -2.34 -7.97 22.36
C LYS A 136 -3.58 -8.77 22.79
N PHE A 137 -4.57 -8.14 23.39
CA PHE A 137 -5.77 -8.84 23.91
C PHE A 137 -6.95 -8.86 22.93
N GLY A 138 -6.92 -8.02 21.89
CA GLY A 138 -8.02 -7.85 20.94
C GLY A 138 -9.00 -6.75 21.36
N GLY A 139 -9.35 -5.87 20.41
CA GLY A 139 -10.27 -4.77 20.62
C GLY A 139 -10.40 -3.88 19.39
N ASP A 140 -10.98 -2.69 19.55
CA ASP A 140 -11.17 -1.72 18.46
C ASP A 140 -9.85 -0.95 18.19
N ASP A 141 -9.19 -1.27 17.07
CA ASP A 141 -7.89 -0.75 16.61
C ASP A 141 -7.93 0.78 16.26
N SER A 142 -9.08 1.46 16.43
CA SER A 142 -9.28 2.89 16.15
C SER A 142 -8.90 3.87 17.28
N CYS A 143 -8.26 3.39 18.35
CA CYS A 143 -7.93 4.21 19.52
C CYS A 143 -6.96 5.38 19.22
N SER A 144 -7.32 6.59 19.65
CA SER A 144 -6.57 7.84 19.39
C SER A 144 -6.66 8.91 20.51
N ASP A 145 -7.23 8.56 21.66
CA ASP A 145 -7.35 9.43 22.85
C ASP A 145 -6.37 8.98 23.94
N ALA A 146 -5.50 9.89 24.39
CA ALA A 146 -4.59 9.70 25.52
C ALA A 146 -5.31 9.85 26.86
N CYS A 147 -6.31 10.74 26.92
CA CYS A 147 -7.18 10.90 28.09
C CYS A 147 -8.36 9.92 28.01
N ARG A 148 -8.17 8.70 27.53
CA ARG A 148 -9.26 7.74 27.28
C ARG A 148 -10.09 7.52 28.55
N GLY A 149 -11.40 7.59 28.38
CA GLY A 149 -12.36 7.41 29.46
C GLY A 149 -12.78 5.96 29.64
N PHE A 150 -12.84 5.51 30.89
CA PHE A 150 -13.36 4.23 31.33
C PHE A 150 -14.39 4.45 32.45
N PHE A 151 -15.21 3.44 32.73
CA PHE A 151 -16.33 3.53 33.67
C PHE A 151 -16.23 2.41 34.70
N GLY A 152 -16.40 2.69 35.99
CA GLY A 152 -16.53 1.65 37.01
C GLY A 152 -17.76 0.76 36.77
N SER A 153 -17.97 -0.18 37.69
CA SER A 153 -19.09 -1.12 37.64
C SER A 153 -19.55 -1.42 39.06
N THR A 154 -20.69 -0.84 39.44
CA THR A 154 -21.24 -0.95 40.81
C THR A 154 -21.50 -2.41 41.18
N GLY A 155 -20.91 -2.88 42.28
CA GLY A 155 -21.05 -4.26 42.73
C GLY A 155 -20.34 -5.31 41.85
N SER A 156 -19.42 -4.90 40.98
CA SER A 156 -18.61 -5.85 40.18
C SER A 156 -17.60 -6.65 40.99
N ASN A 157 -17.30 -6.22 42.23
CA ASN A 157 -16.33 -6.81 43.15
C ASN A 157 -14.98 -7.09 42.46
N PRO A 158 -14.22 -6.03 42.12
CA PRO A 158 -13.00 -6.14 41.32
C PRO A 158 -11.99 -7.13 41.90
N ILE A 159 -11.46 -7.99 41.04
CA ILE A 159 -10.42 -8.95 41.38
C ILE A 159 -9.08 -8.20 41.40
N ILE A 160 -8.59 -7.94 42.61
CA ILE A 160 -7.27 -7.38 42.85
C ILE A 160 -6.22 -8.46 42.55
N LEU A 161 -5.39 -8.18 41.54
CA LEU A 161 -4.24 -9.02 41.16
C LEU A 161 -2.93 -8.45 41.72
N GLY A 162 -2.86 -7.13 41.94
CA GLY A 162 -1.78 -6.47 42.68
C GLY A 162 -0.46 -6.27 41.91
N ASN A 163 -0.26 -6.91 40.76
CA ASN A 163 1.01 -6.82 40.02
C ASN A 163 1.21 -5.47 39.33
N ILE A 164 2.46 -5.20 38.98
CA ILE A 164 2.92 -4.00 38.26
C ILE A 164 3.45 -4.42 36.90
N LEU A 165 3.12 -3.66 35.85
CA LEU A 165 3.69 -3.76 34.52
C LEU A 165 5.06 -3.04 34.48
N PRO A 166 6.19 -3.76 34.30
CA PRO A 166 7.51 -3.14 34.25
C PRO A 166 7.63 -2.18 33.06
N ASN A 167 8.53 -1.20 33.19
CA ASN A 167 8.78 -0.23 32.11
C ASN A 167 9.16 -0.90 30.77
N ASP A 168 9.83 -2.05 30.80
CA ASP A 168 10.23 -2.77 29.59
C ASP A 168 9.03 -3.41 28.86
N GLU A 169 8.07 -3.98 29.60
CA GLU A 169 6.82 -4.51 29.02
C GLU A 169 5.90 -3.38 28.52
N LEU A 170 5.81 -2.27 29.27
CA LEU A 170 5.15 -1.06 28.77
C LEU A 170 5.80 -0.58 27.46
N THR A 171 7.13 -0.60 27.37
CA THR A 171 7.87 -0.23 26.16
C THR A 171 7.56 -1.18 24.99
N LYS A 172 7.46 -2.50 25.22
CA LYS A 172 7.00 -3.45 24.19
C LYS A 172 5.59 -3.13 23.69
N LEU A 173 4.65 -2.76 24.58
CA LEU A 173 3.30 -2.34 24.18
C LEU A 173 3.31 -1.04 23.36
N ILE A 174 4.08 -0.03 23.77
CA ILE A 174 4.25 1.23 23.02
C ILE A 174 4.80 0.95 21.61
N VAL A 175 5.82 0.10 21.50
CA VAL A 175 6.39 -0.34 20.23
C VAL A 175 5.34 -1.04 19.36
N LEU A 176 4.64 -2.05 19.89
CA LEU A 176 3.57 -2.78 19.19
C LEU A 176 2.41 -1.86 18.74
N GLY A 177 2.13 -0.79 19.50
CA GLY A 177 1.13 0.22 19.13
C GLY A 177 1.59 1.19 18.04
N GLY A 178 2.91 1.46 17.96
CA GLY A 178 3.54 2.32 16.95
C GLY A 178 3.65 1.70 15.55
N GLU A 179 3.55 0.38 15.44
CA GLU A 179 3.68 -0.33 14.16
C GLU A 179 2.62 0.08 13.13
N LYS A 180 3.08 0.55 11.97
CA LYS A 180 2.27 0.96 10.82
C LYS A 180 1.78 -0.28 10.06
N ARG A 181 0.47 -0.49 9.98
CA ARG A 181 -0.14 -1.62 9.23
C ARG A 181 -0.71 -1.17 7.88
N VAL A 182 0.17 -0.92 6.90
CA VAL A 182 -0.16 -0.38 5.56
C VAL A 182 0.38 -1.29 4.43
N SER A 183 -0.10 -1.11 3.19
CA SER A 183 0.51 -1.72 2.00
C SER A 183 1.90 -1.11 1.69
N ALA A 184 2.82 -1.94 1.18
CA ALA A 184 4.15 -1.55 0.71
C ALA A 184 4.16 -0.80 -0.64
N THR A 185 3.04 -0.79 -1.37
CA THR A 185 2.90 -0.09 -2.66
C THR A 185 1.64 0.77 -2.64
N ILE A 186 1.74 1.96 -3.25
CA ILE A 186 0.60 2.85 -3.47
C ILE A 186 0.14 2.64 -4.93
N CYS A 187 -1.05 2.09 -5.13
CA CYS A 187 -1.69 2.10 -6.44
C CYS A 187 -2.05 3.55 -6.81
N SER A 188 -1.68 4.00 -8.01
CA SER A 188 -1.92 5.36 -8.46
C SER A 188 -3.25 5.51 -9.21
N ASP A 189 -3.91 6.64 -8.97
CA ASP A 189 -4.95 7.26 -9.80
C ASP A 189 -6.28 6.50 -10.03
N THR A 190 -6.47 5.27 -9.52
CA THR A 190 -7.82 4.67 -9.34
C THR A 190 -8.11 4.35 -7.87
N GLY A 191 -9.30 4.72 -7.40
CA GLY A 191 -9.68 4.75 -5.98
C GLY A 191 -9.96 3.40 -5.31
N GLY A 192 -9.47 2.29 -5.85
CA GLY A 192 -9.67 0.95 -5.28
C GLY A 192 -8.54 0.53 -4.33
N GLU A 193 -8.84 0.30 -3.06
CA GLU A 193 -7.96 -0.43 -2.13
C GLU A 193 -7.91 -1.94 -2.49
N LEU A 194 -7.46 -2.27 -3.70
CA LEU A 194 -7.27 -3.66 -4.18
C LEU A 194 -5.96 -4.30 -3.70
N GLY A 195 -5.15 -3.57 -2.93
CA GLY A 195 -3.92 -4.07 -2.31
C GLY A 195 -4.11 -4.29 -0.82
N GLY A 196 -4.03 -5.55 -0.37
CA GLY A 196 -4.08 -5.91 1.04
C GLY A 196 -2.94 -5.32 1.88
N LYS A 197 -3.07 -5.37 3.21
CA LYS A 197 -2.01 -4.96 4.15
C LYS A 197 -0.80 -5.89 4.02
N SER A 198 0.35 -5.33 3.62
CA SER A 198 1.62 -6.05 3.57
C SER A 198 2.13 -6.41 4.97
N THR A 199 2.72 -7.59 5.12
CA THR A 199 3.25 -8.06 6.41
C THR A 199 4.37 -7.15 6.91
N GLN A 200 4.36 -6.83 8.21
CA GLN A 200 5.43 -6.09 8.88
C GLN A 200 6.28 -7.03 9.76
N THR A 201 7.60 -6.86 9.76
CA THR A 201 8.45 -7.38 10.85
C THR A 201 8.15 -6.59 12.12
N SER A 202 7.65 -7.27 13.14
CA SER A 202 7.39 -6.63 14.42
C SER A 202 8.69 -6.22 15.11
N SER A 203 8.65 -5.12 15.85
CA SER A 203 9.75 -4.70 16.72
C SER A 203 9.65 -5.24 18.15
N ASP A 204 8.62 -6.03 18.45
CA ASP A 204 8.51 -6.86 19.67
C ASP A 204 8.98 -8.31 19.38
N PRO A 205 10.23 -8.68 19.75
CA PRO A 205 10.81 -9.97 19.41
C PRO A 205 10.23 -11.13 20.22
N LEU A 206 10.42 -12.35 19.73
CA LEU A 206 10.18 -13.58 20.48
C LEU A 206 11.36 -13.86 21.43
N GLU A 207 11.09 -14.68 22.44
CA GLU A 207 12.13 -15.20 23.33
C GLU A 207 13.00 -16.23 22.60
N LYS A 208 14.26 -16.41 23.04
CA LYS A 208 15.18 -17.38 22.43
C LYS A 208 14.61 -18.81 22.46
N ASN A 209 13.95 -19.16 23.57
CA ASN A 209 13.34 -20.47 23.78
C ASN A 209 11.80 -20.38 23.70
N GLN A 210 11.27 -19.59 22.76
CA GLN A 210 9.83 -19.34 22.62
C GLN A 210 9.04 -20.66 22.49
N MET A 211 8.20 -20.95 23.48
CA MET A 211 7.20 -22.01 23.39
C MET A 211 5.97 -21.51 22.63
N VAL A 212 5.37 -22.36 21.80
CA VAL A 212 4.15 -22.08 21.01
C VAL A 212 3.16 -23.24 21.07
N LYS A 213 1.86 -22.95 20.95
CA LYS A 213 0.77 -23.94 20.98
C LYS A 213 0.37 -24.39 19.58
N LEU A 214 0.36 -25.70 19.33
CA LEU A 214 0.01 -26.30 18.04
C LEU A 214 -1.47 -26.14 17.67
N ALA A 215 -1.76 -26.08 16.36
CA ALA A 215 -3.12 -26.05 15.80
C ALA A 215 -3.95 -27.33 16.01
N ARG A 216 -3.29 -28.50 16.12
CA ARG A 216 -3.92 -29.82 16.27
C ARG A 216 -3.33 -30.52 17.50
N GLY A 217 -3.97 -30.40 18.66
CA GLY A 217 -3.56 -31.07 19.90
C GLY A 217 -4.22 -30.48 21.15
N LEU A 218 -4.16 -31.20 22.28
CA LEU A 218 -4.72 -30.82 23.57
C LEU A 218 -3.88 -29.73 24.28
N GLY A 219 -3.72 -28.58 23.63
CA GLY A 219 -3.03 -27.41 24.21
C GLY A 219 -1.52 -27.57 24.43
N HIS A 220 -0.90 -28.66 23.95
CA HIS A 220 0.54 -28.90 24.09
C HIS A 220 1.36 -27.73 23.54
N MET A 221 2.24 -27.22 24.41
CA MET A 221 3.26 -26.22 24.09
C MET A 221 4.52 -26.93 23.60
N VAL A 222 5.06 -26.50 22.47
CA VAL A 222 6.28 -27.04 21.85
C VAL A 222 7.26 -25.89 21.59
N LEU A 223 8.56 -26.17 21.65
CA LEU A 223 9.60 -25.19 21.37
C LEU A 223 9.59 -24.80 19.89
N LEU A 224 9.54 -23.49 19.59
CA LEU A 224 9.48 -22.98 18.22
C LEU A 224 10.68 -23.40 17.35
N ALA A 225 11.85 -23.62 17.95
CA ALA A 225 13.05 -24.08 17.24
C ALA A 225 12.91 -25.50 16.69
N ASP A 226 12.11 -26.36 17.33
CA ASP A 226 11.99 -27.78 17.00
C ASP A 226 10.88 -28.06 15.97
N LEU A 227 10.05 -27.05 15.66
CA LEU A 227 8.92 -27.20 14.74
C LEU A 227 9.35 -27.09 13.27
N PRO A 228 8.83 -27.96 12.38
CA PRO A 228 9.06 -27.79 10.96
C PRO A 228 8.36 -26.53 10.44
N LYS A 229 9.00 -25.89 9.46
CA LYS A 229 8.45 -24.81 8.64
C LYS A 229 7.04 -25.16 8.14
N TRP A 230 6.19 -24.13 8.04
CA TRP A 230 4.75 -24.22 7.73
C TRP A 230 3.86 -24.87 8.80
N THR A 231 4.37 -25.33 9.95
CA THR A 231 3.52 -25.80 11.06
C THR A 231 2.54 -24.70 11.48
N SER A 232 1.24 -25.02 11.48
CA SER A 232 0.18 -24.10 11.94
C SER A 232 0.11 -24.06 13.46
N ILE A 233 0.06 -22.85 14.01
CA ILE A 233 0.15 -22.55 15.44
C ILE A 233 -0.77 -21.41 15.86
N HIS A 234 -1.05 -21.35 17.15
CA HIS A 234 -1.60 -20.17 17.81
C HIS A 234 -0.57 -19.04 17.87
N CYS A 235 -1.01 -17.78 17.88
CA CYS A 235 -0.11 -16.64 17.90
C CYS A 235 0.49 -16.41 19.30
N PRO A 236 1.83 -16.36 19.48
CA PRO A 236 2.46 -16.11 20.78
C PRO A 236 2.37 -14.64 21.24
N LYS A 237 1.87 -13.73 20.38
CA LYS A 237 1.83 -12.28 20.64
C LYS A 237 0.43 -11.70 20.81
N HIS A 238 -0.62 -12.46 20.48
CA HIS A 238 -2.01 -12.07 20.77
C HIS A 238 -2.88 -13.31 20.96
N SER A 239 -3.88 -13.24 21.84
CA SER A 239 -4.71 -14.39 22.18
C SER A 239 -5.65 -14.78 21.02
N ASP A 240 -5.59 -16.03 20.57
CA ASP A 240 -6.44 -16.57 19.50
C ASP A 240 -7.07 -17.94 19.84
N ASN A 241 -8.39 -18.08 19.61
CA ASN A 241 -9.13 -19.34 19.84
C ASN A 241 -9.11 -20.28 18.63
N LYS A 242 -8.61 -19.80 17.50
CA LYS A 242 -8.29 -20.57 16.29
C LYS A 242 -6.86 -20.21 15.88
N PRO A 243 -6.03 -21.14 15.41
CA PRO A 243 -4.64 -20.87 15.03
C PRO A 243 -4.61 -19.81 13.92
N SER A 244 -3.96 -18.68 14.17
CA SER A 244 -3.84 -17.57 13.21
C SER A 244 -2.41 -17.35 12.70
N ALA A 245 -1.49 -18.28 13.00
CA ALA A 245 -0.08 -18.14 12.70
C ALA A 245 0.56 -19.45 12.18
N PHE A 246 1.75 -19.29 11.60
CA PHE A 246 2.55 -20.38 11.03
C PHE A 246 4.03 -20.19 11.35
N VAL A 247 4.76 -21.30 11.48
CA VAL A 247 6.22 -21.31 11.59
C VAL A 247 6.84 -20.95 10.24
N VAL A 248 7.77 -20.00 10.25
CA VAL A 248 8.57 -19.55 9.10
C VAL A 248 10.05 -19.65 9.47
N THR A 249 10.93 -19.88 8.49
CA THR A 249 12.37 -20.00 8.73
C THR A 249 13.11 -18.90 7.97
N ASN A 250 14.09 -18.28 8.61
CA ASN A 250 14.88 -17.19 8.04
C ASN A 250 16.14 -17.73 7.33
N LYS A 251 16.89 -16.89 6.59
CA LYS A 251 18.10 -17.35 5.88
C LYS A 251 19.21 -17.93 6.77
N ASP A 252 19.20 -17.64 8.08
CA ASP A 252 20.14 -18.19 9.07
C ASP A 252 19.68 -19.57 9.63
N GLY A 253 18.60 -20.15 9.10
CA GLY A 253 18.01 -21.39 9.62
C GLY A 253 17.19 -21.24 10.92
N ILE A 254 17.01 -20.01 11.40
CA ILE A 254 16.30 -19.74 12.66
C ILE A 254 14.79 -19.61 12.41
N ASN A 255 13.99 -20.32 13.20
CA ASN A 255 12.53 -20.24 13.13
C ASN A 255 11.97 -18.96 13.76
N GLY A 256 10.86 -18.49 13.20
CA GLY A 256 10.01 -17.41 13.68
C GLY A 256 8.54 -17.72 13.42
N VAL A 257 7.67 -16.74 13.69
CA VAL A 257 6.21 -16.88 13.60
C VAL A 257 5.61 -15.78 12.72
N ARG A 258 4.91 -16.17 11.66
CA ARG A 258 4.11 -15.26 10.81
C ARG A 258 2.64 -15.40 11.21
N CYS A 259 1.98 -14.29 11.57
CA CYS A 259 0.55 -14.26 11.89
C CYS A 259 -0.26 -13.40 10.91
N HIS A 260 -1.27 -13.99 10.26
CA HIS A 260 -2.11 -13.29 9.29
C HIS A 260 -2.97 -12.21 9.98
N LYS A 261 -3.54 -12.50 11.16
CA LYS A 261 -4.42 -11.60 11.93
C LYS A 261 -3.66 -10.38 12.48
N CYS A 262 -2.37 -10.52 12.79
CA CYS A 262 -1.51 -9.39 13.13
C CYS A 262 -1.04 -8.59 11.90
N HIS A 263 -1.12 -9.16 10.69
CA HIS A 263 -0.34 -8.74 9.51
C HIS A 263 1.15 -8.55 9.86
N ALA A 264 1.70 -9.46 10.67
CA ALA A 264 3.05 -9.32 11.20
C ALA A 264 3.80 -10.64 11.36
N SER A 265 5.12 -10.55 11.30
CA SER A 265 6.10 -11.60 11.62
C SER A 265 6.83 -11.24 12.91
N PHE A 266 7.16 -12.27 13.68
CA PHE A 266 7.85 -12.19 14.96
C PHE A 266 9.01 -13.19 14.94
N TRP A 267 10.18 -12.77 15.41
CA TRP A 267 11.42 -13.54 15.31
C TRP A 267 12.16 -13.53 16.66
N PRO A 268 12.92 -14.58 17.03
CA PRO A 268 13.66 -14.61 18.30
C PRO A 268 14.78 -13.56 18.40
N GLN A 269 15.04 -13.07 19.61
CA GLN A 269 16.26 -12.30 19.88
C GLN A 269 17.52 -13.15 19.66
N SER A 270 18.51 -12.56 18.97
CA SER A 270 19.85 -13.09 18.76
C SER A 270 20.82 -11.92 18.52
N GLU A 271 22.14 -12.15 18.50
CA GLU A 271 23.08 -11.08 18.12
C GLU A 271 22.87 -10.63 16.66
N LEU A 272 22.47 -11.57 15.80
CA LEU A 272 22.06 -11.31 14.43
C LEU A 272 20.80 -10.41 14.33
N TRP A 273 20.03 -10.20 15.40
CA TRP A 273 18.87 -9.30 15.44
C TRP A 273 19.20 -7.88 14.93
N LYS A 274 20.38 -7.36 15.29
CA LYS A 274 20.83 -6.04 14.83
C LYS A 274 21.19 -6.07 13.34
N LYS A 275 21.84 -7.13 12.86
CA LYS A 275 22.17 -7.33 11.43
C LYS A 275 20.91 -7.54 10.58
N ARG A 276 19.89 -8.24 11.07
CA ARG A 276 18.60 -8.48 10.38
C ARG A 276 17.83 -7.20 10.02
N LYS A 277 18.02 -6.10 10.76
CA LYS A 277 17.40 -4.80 10.40
C LYS A 277 18.04 -4.12 9.19
N SER A 278 19.22 -4.57 8.75
CA SER A 278 19.92 -4.11 7.55
C SER A 278 19.99 -5.22 6.52
N TYR A 279 19.07 -5.21 5.56
CA TYR A 279 19.18 -5.98 4.32
C TYR A 279 20.46 -5.56 3.58
N ASN A 280 21.36 -6.50 3.26
CA ASN A 280 22.55 -6.17 2.49
C ASN A 280 22.22 -6.14 1.00
N PHE A 281 22.11 -4.94 0.43
CA PHE A 281 21.95 -4.76 -1.02
C PHE A 281 23.21 -5.12 -1.81
N TYR A 282 24.37 -5.14 -1.16
CA TYR A 282 25.68 -5.27 -1.77
C TYR A 282 26.35 -6.63 -1.48
N GLU A 283 25.58 -7.61 -0.99
CA GLU A 283 26.07 -8.94 -0.57
C GLU A 283 26.90 -9.65 -1.65
N ILE A 284 26.63 -9.36 -2.94
CA ILE A 284 27.38 -9.88 -4.10
C ILE A 284 28.71 -9.13 -4.32
N GLU A 285 28.73 -7.81 -4.14
CA GLU A 285 29.96 -7.01 -4.22
C GLU A 285 30.92 -7.39 -3.10
N ASP A 286 30.38 -7.47 -1.88
CA ASP A 286 31.13 -7.75 -0.67
C ASP A 286 31.71 -9.18 -0.73
N PHE A 287 30.93 -10.18 -1.18
CA PHE A 287 31.41 -11.55 -1.42
C PHE A 287 32.54 -11.64 -2.45
N VAL A 288 32.41 -10.98 -3.61
CA VAL A 288 33.45 -11.02 -4.66
C VAL A 288 34.74 -10.33 -4.17
N ARG A 289 34.64 -9.26 -3.39
CA ARG A 289 35.79 -8.62 -2.73
C ARG A 289 36.49 -9.56 -1.75
N GLU A 290 35.74 -10.32 -0.95
CA GLU A 290 36.29 -11.36 -0.06
C GLU A 290 37.02 -12.46 -0.85
N GLN A 291 36.50 -12.87 -2.02
CA GLN A 291 37.16 -13.86 -2.87
C GLN A 291 38.45 -13.31 -3.52
N ASP A 292 38.45 -12.07 -4.04
CA ASP A 292 39.64 -11.49 -4.68
C ASP A 292 40.75 -11.19 -3.67
N TYR A 293 40.41 -10.70 -2.48
CA TYR A 293 41.36 -10.54 -1.38
C TYR A 293 41.98 -11.88 -0.94
N ALA A 294 41.18 -12.96 -0.89
CA ALA A 294 41.68 -14.30 -0.56
C ALA A 294 42.61 -14.89 -1.63
N GLN A 295 42.56 -14.40 -2.88
CA GLN A 295 43.45 -14.84 -3.97
C GLN A 295 44.61 -13.87 -4.27
N THR A 296 44.50 -12.60 -3.85
CA THR A 296 45.51 -11.54 -4.02
C THR A 296 45.39 -10.51 -2.89
N PRO A 297 45.93 -10.81 -1.68
CA PRO A 297 45.95 -9.85 -0.58
C PRO A 297 46.74 -8.57 -0.90
N GLU A 298 47.72 -8.69 -1.79
CA GLU A 298 48.65 -7.61 -2.16
C GLU A 298 47.97 -6.44 -2.88
N ASN A 299 46.82 -6.68 -3.54
CA ASN A 299 46.01 -5.63 -4.18
C ASN A 299 45.34 -4.66 -3.19
N PHE A 300 45.40 -4.94 -1.88
CA PHE A 300 44.71 -4.18 -0.83
C PHE A 300 45.66 -3.41 0.11
N TYR A 301 46.95 -3.31 -0.20
CA TYR A 301 47.85 -2.39 0.51
C TYR A 301 47.54 -0.93 0.15
N ASP A 302 47.67 -0.06 1.15
CA ASP A 302 47.22 1.33 1.08
C ASP A 302 48.17 2.18 0.21
N MET A 303 47.62 2.85 -0.80
CA MET A 303 48.41 3.69 -1.72
C MET A 303 48.91 4.99 -1.08
N ASP A 304 48.35 5.38 0.08
CA ASP A 304 48.75 6.57 0.83
C ASP A 304 49.88 6.28 1.86
N ALA A 305 50.47 5.08 1.85
CA ALA A 305 51.61 4.72 2.70
C ALA A 305 52.97 5.12 2.09
N GLU A 306 53.77 5.92 2.80
CA GLU A 306 55.04 6.50 2.30
C GLU A 306 56.11 5.46 1.89
N ASP A 307 56.02 4.22 2.36
CA ASP A 307 56.97 3.12 2.08
C ASP A 307 56.48 2.10 1.01
N ALA A 308 55.38 2.39 0.30
CA ALA A 308 54.80 1.47 -0.68
C ALA A 308 55.73 1.22 -1.89
N GLN A 309 56.44 0.09 -1.90
CA GLN A 309 57.18 -0.36 -3.08
C GLN A 309 56.21 -0.68 -4.24
N PRO A 310 56.50 -0.26 -5.48
CA PRO A 310 55.67 -0.64 -6.63
C PRO A 310 55.79 -2.14 -6.89
N SER A 311 54.74 -2.89 -6.54
CA SER A 311 54.65 -4.32 -6.85
C SER A 311 54.70 -4.54 -8.36
N LEU A 312 55.35 -5.64 -8.77
CA LEU A 312 55.35 -6.03 -10.19
C LEU A 312 53.92 -6.40 -10.61
N LEU A 313 53.55 -5.97 -11.81
CA LEU A 313 52.38 -6.47 -12.52
C LEU A 313 52.67 -7.88 -13.06
N ASP A 314 52.76 -8.86 -12.16
CA ASP A 314 52.78 -10.27 -12.54
C ASP A 314 51.46 -10.64 -13.22
N GLU A 315 51.53 -11.52 -14.22
CA GLU A 315 50.43 -11.80 -15.14
C GLU A 315 49.23 -12.42 -14.39
N THR A 316 48.09 -11.72 -14.38
CA THR A 316 46.87 -12.17 -13.68
C THR A 316 46.43 -13.56 -14.16
N PRO A 317 46.32 -14.57 -13.28
CA PRO A 317 46.02 -15.94 -13.70
C PRO A 317 44.72 -16.08 -14.50
N SER A 318 44.80 -16.79 -15.62
CA SER A 318 43.74 -16.93 -16.62
C SER A 318 42.51 -17.76 -16.19
N GLU A 319 42.52 -18.32 -14.98
CA GLU A 319 41.48 -19.22 -14.45
C GLU A 319 40.63 -18.60 -13.32
N ARG A 320 40.66 -17.27 -13.14
CA ARG A 320 39.76 -16.60 -12.18
C ARG A 320 38.32 -16.51 -12.70
N ASN A 321 37.38 -16.80 -11.81
CA ASN A 321 35.94 -16.61 -12.02
C ASN A 321 35.42 -15.24 -11.54
N HIS A 322 36.32 -14.35 -11.10
CA HIS A 322 36.00 -12.99 -10.69
C HIS A 322 37.11 -12.01 -11.07
N HIS A 323 36.72 -10.77 -11.35
CA HIS A 323 37.62 -9.69 -11.73
C HIS A 323 37.11 -8.37 -11.14
N ILE A 324 37.98 -7.66 -10.41
CA ILE A 324 37.75 -6.30 -9.93
C ILE A 324 38.45 -5.33 -10.88
N LEU A 325 37.77 -4.24 -11.26
CA LEU A 325 38.23 -3.24 -12.23
C LEU A 325 38.03 -1.83 -11.65
N ASN A 326 38.89 -0.88 -12.03
CA ASN A 326 38.79 0.52 -11.62
C ASN A 326 38.96 1.48 -12.82
N GLU A 327 38.29 1.17 -13.93
CA GLU A 327 38.45 1.88 -15.21
C GLU A 327 37.22 2.74 -15.54
N LYS A 328 37.42 3.92 -16.14
CA LYS A 328 36.30 4.81 -16.56
C LYS A 328 35.34 4.15 -17.54
N TYR A 329 35.85 3.24 -18.37
CA TYR A 329 35.08 2.44 -19.33
C TYR A 329 35.39 0.96 -19.11
N LEU A 330 34.48 0.05 -19.46
CA LEU A 330 34.79 -1.37 -19.40
C LEU A 330 35.87 -1.77 -20.43
N PRO A 331 36.85 -2.60 -20.03
CA PRO A 331 37.82 -3.19 -20.95
C PRO A 331 37.12 -4.20 -21.88
N ASN A 332 37.86 -4.71 -22.86
CA ASN A 332 37.33 -5.67 -23.85
C ASN A 332 37.22 -7.09 -23.29
N ILE A 333 36.31 -7.29 -22.33
CA ILE A 333 35.95 -8.62 -21.80
C ILE A 333 35.44 -9.49 -22.98
N PRO A 334 35.99 -10.70 -23.22
CA PRO A 334 35.55 -11.57 -24.31
C PRO A 334 34.28 -12.36 -23.95
N LEU A 335 33.62 -12.93 -24.96
CA LEU A 335 32.51 -13.85 -24.75
C LEU A 335 32.99 -15.22 -24.24
N HIS A 336 32.56 -15.61 -23.05
CA HIS A 336 32.73 -16.94 -22.45
C HIS A 336 31.43 -17.78 -22.54
N GLU A 337 31.55 -19.11 -22.48
CA GLU A 337 30.39 -19.98 -22.19
C GLU A 337 30.03 -19.92 -20.71
N GLY A 338 28.76 -20.15 -20.37
CA GLY A 338 28.25 -20.01 -19.01
C GLY A 338 27.54 -18.67 -18.76
N VAL A 339 27.65 -18.13 -17.56
CA VAL A 339 26.91 -16.94 -17.12
C VAL A 339 27.88 -15.85 -16.68
N THR A 340 27.85 -14.71 -17.37
CA THR A 340 28.68 -13.54 -17.08
C THR A 340 27.87 -12.45 -16.39
N PHE A 341 28.23 -12.12 -15.16
CA PHE A 341 27.67 -10.99 -14.41
C PHE A 341 28.59 -9.77 -14.51
N VAL A 342 28.06 -8.63 -14.91
CA VAL A 342 28.81 -7.38 -15.05
C VAL A 342 28.13 -6.25 -14.28
N ARG A 343 28.70 -5.92 -13.11
CA ARG A 343 28.36 -4.73 -12.33
C ARG A 343 29.31 -3.62 -12.75
N SER A 344 28.78 -2.55 -13.34
CA SER A 344 29.64 -1.46 -13.82
C SER A 344 28.91 -0.11 -13.80
N PRO A 345 29.56 1.03 -13.46
CA PRO A 345 28.86 2.28 -13.13
C PRO A 345 27.91 2.85 -14.20
N LYS A 346 27.11 3.83 -13.78
CA LYS A 346 26.24 4.61 -14.68
C LYS A 346 27.13 5.54 -15.51
N GLY A 347 27.40 5.17 -16.77
CA GLY A 347 28.25 5.88 -17.74
C GLY A 347 29.48 5.11 -18.25
N SER A 348 29.78 3.93 -17.70
CA SER A 348 31.05 3.21 -17.91
C SER A 348 31.19 2.40 -19.22
N GLY A 349 30.54 2.81 -20.30
CA GLY A 349 30.68 2.15 -21.60
C GLY A 349 30.02 0.76 -21.73
N LYS A 350 29.04 0.42 -20.88
CA LYS A 350 28.38 -0.91 -20.88
C LYS A 350 27.80 -1.29 -22.25
N THR A 351 27.06 -0.41 -22.92
CA THR A 351 26.48 -0.75 -24.22
C THR A 351 27.55 -0.86 -25.31
N GLU A 352 28.60 -0.06 -25.20
CA GLU A 352 29.73 0.00 -26.12
C GLU A 352 30.58 -1.29 -26.02
N TRP A 353 30.63 -1.91 -24.83
CA TRP A 353 31.13 -3.28 -24.66
C TRP A 353 30.18 -4.33 -25.25
N LEU A 354 28.87 -4.27 -24.94
CA LEU A 354 27.89 -5.20 -25.50
C LEU A 354 27.85 -5.16 -27.04
N GLN A 355 28.12 -4.02 -27.67
CA GLN A 355 28.22 -3.89 -29.13
C GLN A 355 29.40 -4.72 -29.69
N LYS A 356 30.54 -4.75 -28.98
CA LYS A 356 31.68 -5.60 -29.32
C LYS A 356 31.33 -7.08 -29.15
N ILE A 357 30.60 -7.45 -28.09
CA ILE A 357 30.11 -8.83 -27.90
C ILE A 357 29.20 -9.25 -29.06
N VAL A 358 28.18 -8.47 -29.43
CA VAL A 358 27.31 -8.82 -30.57
C VAL A 358 28.09 -8.91 -31.89
N THR A 359 29.13 -8.10 -32.06
CA THR A 359 30.05 -8.19 -33.21
C THR A 359 30.85 -9.51 -33.19
N GLN A 360 31.35 -9.94 -32.03
CA GLN A 360 32.00 -11.25 -31.85
C GLN A 360 31.03 -12.42 -32.10
N CYS A 361 29.77 -12.32 -31.65
CA CYS A 361 28.74 -13.33 -31.93
C CYS A 361 28.51 -13.49 -33.44
N ARG A 362 28.35 -12.38 -34.16
CA ARG A 362 28.22 -12.38 -35.63
C ARG A 362 29.44 -12.99 -36.34
N GLN A 363 30.65 -12.72 -35.86
CA GLN A 363 31.88 -13.33 -36.38
C GLN A 363 31.98 -14.85 -36.12
N LYS A 364 31.31 -15.34 -35.07
CA LYS A 364 31.26 -16.77 -34.68
C LYS A 364 29.99 -17.50 -35.16
N ASN A 365 29.08 -16.83 -35.89
CA ASN A 365 27.74 -17.31 -36.24
C ASN A 365 26.93 -17.81 -35.02
N LEU A 366 26.97 -17.05 -33.91
CA LEU A 366 26.19 -17.32 -32.69
C LEU A 366 24.95 -16.42 -32.65
N SER A 367 23.78 -17.01 -32.47
CA SER A 367 22.51 -16.25 -32.38
C SER A 367 22.39 -15.52 -31.03
N VAL A 368 21.77 -14.33 -31.06
CA VAL A 368 21.70 -13.39 -29.93
C VAL A 368 20.28 -12.93 -29.65
N LEU A 369 19.84 -13.07 -28.39
CA LEU A 369 18.60 -12.46 -27.89
C LEU A 369 18.91 -11.42 -26.80
N LEU A 370 18.59 -10.15 -27.07
CA LEU A 370 18.53 -9.13 -26.03
C LEU A 370 17.14 -9.11 -25.39
N VAL A 371 17.06 -9.27 -24.08
CA VAL A 371 15.80 -9.12 -23.31
C VAL A 371 15.85 -7.83 -22.50
N GLY A 372 14.72 -7.10 -22.47
CA GLY A 372 14.57 -5.88 -21.67
C GLY A 372 13.15 -5.68 -21.14
N HIS A 373 12.90 -4.53 -20.52
CA HIS A 373 11.66 -4.20 -19.79
C HIS A 373 10.88 -3.01 -20.35
N ARG A 374 11.45 -2.16 -21.22
CA ARG A 374 10.77 -0.98 -21.78
C ARG A 374 11.01 -0.83 -23.29
N GLN A 375 9.95 -0.50 -24.04
CA GLN A 375 9.97 -0.39 -25.50
C GLN A 375 10.98 0.63 -26.05
N LEU A 376 11.04 1.85 -25.49
CA LEU A 376 11.99 2.87 -25.94
C LEU A 376 13.46 2.47 -25.63
N LEU A 377 13.68 1.80 -24.50
CA LEU A 377 15.00 1.31 -24.08
C LEU A 377 15.47 0.15 -24.98
N ILE A 378 14.62 -0.85 -25.23
CA ILE A 378 14.99 -1.98 -26.10
C ILE A 378 15.22 -1.52 -27.54
N GLN A 379 14.42 -0.58 -28.06
CA GLN A 379 14.60 -0.02 -29.40
C GLN A 379 15.91 0.78 -29.53
N GLY A 380 16.25 1.58 -28.51
CA GLY A 380 17.51 2.33 -28.45
C GLY A 380 18.75 1.45 -28.24
N LEU A 381 18.63 0.32 -27.54
CA LEU A 381 19.69 -0.69 -27.44
C LEU A 381 19.84 -1.48 -28.73
N ALA A 382 18.75 -2.01 -29.29
CA ALA A 382 18.73 -2.79 -30.53
C ALA A 382 19.43 -2.06 -31.68
N LYS A 383 19.11 -0.76 -31.86
CA LYS A 383 19.75 0.09 -32.87
C LYS A 383 21.25 0.30 -32.63
N ARG A 384 21.71 0.36 -31.38
CA ARG A 384 23.15 0.49 -31.04
C ARG A 384 23.91 -0.82 -31.19
N LEU A 385 23.27 -1.95 -30.87
CA LEU A 385 23.87 -3.29 -30.92
C LEU A 385 23.79 -3.95 -32.30
N GLY A 386 22.99 -3.42 -33.23
CA GLY A 386 22.76 -4.04 -34.54
C GLY A 386 21.86 -5.28 -34.46
N LEU A 387 20.84 -5.24 -33.59
CA LEU A 387 19.82 -6.27 -33.43
C LEU A 387 18.47 -5.80 -34.00
N ILE A 388 17.65 -6.75 -34.44
CA ILE A 388 16.28 -6.51 -34.88
C ILE A 388 15.39 -6.29 -33.64
N CYS A 389 14.73 -5.13 -33.59
CA CYS A 389 13.74 -4.83 -32.56
C CYS A 389 12.46 -5.63 -32.81
N TYR A 390 11.86 -6.20 -31.77
CA TYR A 390 10.62 -6.97 -31.88
C TYR A 390 9.45 -6.17 -32.44
N PHE A 391 9.52 -4.83 -32.39
CA PHE A 391 8.55 -3.93 -33.00
C PHE A 391 9.22 -2.91 -33.95
N TYR A 392 8.42 -2.42 -34.88
CA TYR A 392 8.73 -1.29 -35.74
C TYR A 392 7.49 -0.41 -35.92
N THR A 393 7.72 0.82 -36.35
CA THR A 393 6.66 1.80 -36.62
C THR A 393 6.44 1.88 -38.13
N GLN A 394 5.20 1.67 -38.59
CA GLN A 394 4.83 1.83 -40.01
C GLN A 394 3.62 2.75 -40.12
N GLY A 395 3.85 3.97 -40.62
CA GLY A 395 2.91 5.07 -40.40
C GLY A 395 2.77 5.34 -38.90
N GLU A 396 1.55 5.53 -38.42
CA GLU A 396 1.28 5.71 -36.99
C GLU A 396 1.14 4.39 -36.21
N LYS A 397 1.18 3.24 -36.89
CA LYS A 397 0.90 1.93 -36.27
C LYS A 397 2.18 1.18 -35.90
N LEU A 398 2.22 0.74 -34.65
CA LEU A 398 3.19 -0.26 -34.19
C LEU A 398 2.85 -1.63 -34.80
N LYS A 399 3.87 -2.28 -35.36
CA LYS A 399 3.83 -3.65 -35.88
C LYS A 399 4.97 -4.45 -35.27
N ASN A 400 4.81 -5.77 -35.22
CA ASN A 400 5.84 -6.66 -34.71
C ASN A 400 6.62 -7.33 -35.85
N ASN A 401 7.91 -7.50 -35.65
CA ASN A 401 8.75 -8.39 -36.46
C ASN A 401 8.57 -9.83 -35.99
N GLN A 402 8.82 -10.80 -36.88
CA GLN A 402 9.01 -12.20 -36.49
C GLN A 402 10.31 -12.35 -35.69
N SER A 403 10.50 -13.50 -35.03
CA SER A 403 11.79 -13.88 -34.46
C SER A 403 12.87 -13.99 -35.54
N ASP A 404 14.12 -13.77 -35.14
CA ASP A 404 15.31 -13.72 -36.00
C ASP A 404 16.52 -14.24 -35.19
N GLU A 405 17.62 -14.59 -35.84
CA GLU A 405 18.87 -14.97 -35.15
C GLU A 405 19.44 -13.86 -34.25
N TYR A 406 19.20 -12.58 -34.58
CA TYR A 406 19.78 -11.42 -33.90
C TYR A 406 18.68 -10.47 -33.40
N TYR A 407 17.94 -10.93 -32.39
CA TYR A 407 16.66 -10.37 -31.99
C TYR A 407 16.71 -9.62 -30.65
N SER A 408 15.72 -8.76 -30.40
CA SER A 408 15.62 -7.98 -29.17
C SER A 408 14.17 -7.69 -28.76
N VAL A 409 13.80 -8.09 -27.54
CA VAL A 409 12.40 -8.23 -27.12
C VAL A 409 12.16 -7.70 -25.70
N CYS A 410 10.98 -7.13 -25.44
CA CYS A 410 10.54 -6.89 -24.07
C CYS A 410 10.01 -8.18 -23.42
N VAL A 411 10.32 -8.40 -22.15
CA VAL A 411 9.87 -9.59 -21.38
C VAL A 411 8.35 -9.77 -21.38
N ASP A 412 7.60 -8.67 -21.46
CA ASP A 412 6.14 -8.65 -21.58
C ASP A 412 5.59 -9.21 -22.91
N SER A 413 6.47 -9.31 -23.91
CA SER A 413 6.16 -9.67 -25.30
C SER A 413 6.72 -11.05 -25.67
N ILE A 414 7.70 -11.57 -24.92
CA ILE A 414 8.22 -12.96 -25.02
C ILE A 414 7.08 -13.99 -25.04
N GLY A 415 6.11 -13.84 -24.12
CA GLY A 415 4.96 -14.74 -24.01
C GLY A 415 4.18 -14.93 -25.33
N LYS A 416 4.11 -13.87 -26.15
CA LYS A 416 3.38 -13.84 -27.44
C LYS A 416 4.25 -14.18 -28.64
N LEU A 417 5.52 -13.75 -28.66
CA LEU A 417 6.32 -13.71 -29.89
C LEU A 417 7.32 -14.85 -30.04
N LEU A 418 7.93 -15.31 -28.95
CA LEU A 418 8.92 -16.39 -29.01
C LEU A 418 8.29 -17.77 -28.83
N ARG A 419 8.87 -18.78 -29.49
CA ARG A 419 8.41 -20.17 -29.58
C ARG A 419 9.53 -21.14 -29.23
N PRO A 420 9.52 -21.76 -28.02
CA PRO A 420 10.51 -22.77 -27.60
C PRO A 420 10.67 -23.99 -28.53
N ASP A 421 9.71 -24.20 -29.44
CA ASP A 421 9.68 -25.25 -30.46
C ASP A 421 10.47 -24.91 -31.74
N LEU A 422 10.82 -23.63 -31.97
CA LEU A 422 11.38 -23.15 -33.24
C LEU A 422 12.46 -22.07 -33.11
N ASP A 423 12.43 -21.24 -32.07
CA ASP A 423 13.45 -20.23 -31.82
C ASP A 423 14.53 -20.78 -30.87
N GLN A 424 15.81 -20.57 -31.18
CA GLN A 424 16.91 -20.91 -30.28
C GLN A 424 18.02 -19.85 -30.33
N TYR A 425 18.57 -19.51 -29.16
CA TYR A 425 19.57 -18.46 -28.99
C TYR A 425 20.81 -18.98 -28.28
N ASP A 426 21.98 -18.84 -28.90
CA ASP A 426 23.26 -19.20 -28.29
C ASP A 426 23.62 -18.27 -27.13
N VAL A 427 23.37 -16.97 -27.30
CA VAL A 427 23.72 -15.91 -26.36
C VAL A 427 22.50 -15.11 -25.96
N ILE A 428 22.25 -14.96 -24.65
CA ILE A 428 21.19 -14.10 -24.12
C ILE A 428 21.82 -12.93 -23.37
N ILE A 429 21.31 -11.71 -23.60
CA ILE A 429 21.81 -10.47 -22.99
C ILE A 429 20.67 -9.79 -22.24
N MET A 430 20.92 -9.31 -21.02
CA MET A 430 20.03 -8.43 -20.26
C MET A 430 20.79 -7.22 -19.71
N ASP A 431 20.44 -6.03 -20.18
CA ASP A 431 20.88 -4.73 -19.65
C ASP A 431 19.78 -4.17 -18.72
N GLU A 432 20.17 -3.55 -17.60
CA GLU A 432 19.31 -3.28 -16.43
C GLU A 432 18.63 -4.57 -15.88
N SER A 433 19.39 -5.65 -15.67
CA SER A 433 18.86 -6.99 -15.31
C SER A 433 18.00 -7.00 -14.03
N GLU A 434 18.34 -6.20 -13.01
CA GLU A 434 17.53 -6.05 -11.80
C GLU A 434 16.12 -5.54 -12.15
N GLN A 435 16.02 -4.68 -13.17
CA GLN A 435 14.77 -4.08 -13.63
C GLN A 435 13.98 -5.02 -14.55
N VAL A 436 14.64 -5.89 -15.32
CA VAL A 436 13.98 -6.94 -16.10
C VAL A 436 13.27 -7.93 -15.18
N PHE A 437 13.94 -8.43 -14.15
CA PHE A 437 13.33 -9.33 -13.15
C PHE A 437 12.32 -8.60 -12.26
N SER A 438 12.57 -7.34 -11.88
CA SER A 438 11.55 -6.53 -11.20
C SER A 438 10.28 -6.34 -12.04
N HIS A 439 10.41 -6.14 -13.36
CA HIS A 439 9.25 -6.05 -14.25
C HIS A 439 8.55 -7.41 -14.44
N LEU A 440 9.30 -8.51 -14.52
CA LEU A 440 8.78 -9.89 -14.59
C LEU A 440 7.81 -10.22 -13.44
N THR A 441 8.04 -9.62 -12.26
CA THR A 441 7.20 -9.85 -11.07
C THR A 441 6.00 -8.90 -10.95
N SER A 442 5.94 -7.85 -11.77
CA SER A 442 5.01 -6.73 -11.63
C SER A 442 3.59 -7.01 -12.15
N ASP A 443 2.63 -6.14 -11.80
CA ASP A 443 1.21 -6.30 -12.13
C ASP A 443 0.85 -6.02 -13.59
N THR A 444 1.72 -5.35 -14.36
CA THR A 444 1.51 -5.14 -15.80
C THR A 444 1.60 -6.44 -16.61
N LEU A 445 2.04 -7.54 -15.99
CA LEU A 445 2.03 -8.88 -16.57
C LEU A 445 0.83 -9.72 -16.14
N ARG A 446 -0.05 -9.25 -15.25
CA ARG A 446 -1.19 -10.02 -14.72
C ARG A 446 -1.98 -10.70 -15.86
N GLY A 447 -2.13 -12.02 -15.79
CA GLY A 447 -2.80 -12.84 -16.81
C GLY A 447 -1.92 -13.31 -17.98
N LYS A 448 -0.79 -12.63 -18.27
CA LYS A 448 0.25 -13.11 -19.21
C LYS A 448 1.56 -13.55 -18.54
N ARG A 449 1.68 -13.31 -17.23
CA ARG A 449 2.84 -13.58 -16.36
C ARG A 449 3.44 -14.97 -16.55
N ARG A 450 2.60 -16.01 -16.50
CA ARG A 450 3.02 -17.41 -16.64
C ARG A 450 3.68 -17.72 -17.98
N THR A 451 3.06 -17.34 -19.10
CA THR A 451 3.63 -17.59 -20.43
C THR A 451 4.88 -16.75 -20.69
N CYS A 452 5.06 -15.62 -19.99
CA CYS A 452 6.27 -14.81 -20.06
C CYS A 452 7.44 -15.44 -19.26
N TYR A 453 7.26 -15.77 -17.97
CA TYR A 453 8.38 -16.33 -17.18
C TYR A 453 8.78 -17.72 -17.64
N GLN A 454 7.83 -18.60 -17.99
CA GLN A 454 8.15 -19.97 -18.41
C GLN A 454 8.96 -20.00 -19.71
N LYS A 455 8.65 -19.11 -20.67
CA LYS A 455 9.45 -18.95 -21.88
C LYS A 455 10.80 -18.30 -21.62
N LEU A 456 10.87 -17.23 -20.81
CA LEU A 456 12.14 -16.59 -20.45
C LEU A 456 13.10 -17.59 -19.78
N PHE A 457 12.61 -18.38 -18.82
CA PHE A 457 13.41 -19.38 -18.12
C PHE A 457 13.80 -20.55 -19.03
N TYR A 458 12.94 -20.95 -19.99
CA TYR A 458 13.32 -21.91 -21.03
C TYR A 458 14.55 -21.41 -21.82
N PHE A 459 14.50 -20.18 -22.35
CA PHE A 459 15.59 -19.64 -23.17
C PHE A 459 16.88 -19.49 -22.36
N LEU A 460 16.80 -19.01 -21.11
CA LEU A 460 17.95 -18.91 -20.19
C LEU A 460 18.58 -20.27 -19.85
N ARG A 461 17.82 -21.36 -19.96
CA ARG A 461 18.29 -22.74 -19.73
C ARG A 461 18.85 -23.43 -20.98
N SER A 462 18.49 -22.95 -22.17
CA SER A 462 18.92 -23.51 -23.46
C SER A 462 20.07 -22.77 -24.14
N ALA A 463 20.37 -21.53 -23.70
CA ALA A 463 21.53 -20.76 -24.16
C ALA A 463 22.88 -21.36 -23.72
N LYS A 464 23.94 -21.09 -24.50
CA LYS A 464 25.33 -21.41 -24.19
C LYS A 464 25.98 -20.34 -23.30
N SER A 465 25.62 -19.08 -23.55
CA SER A 465 26.10 -17.91 -22.81
C SER A 465 24.94 -17.03 -22.35
N VAL A 466 24.98 -16.54 -21.11
CA VAL A 466 24.03 -15.55 -20.58
C VAL A 466 24.80 -14.38 -19.98
N ILE A 467 24.49 -13.15 -20.40
CA ILE A 467 25.15 -11.94 -19.94
C ILE A 467 24.14 -11.07 -19.18
N PHE A 468 24.42 -10.83 -17.91
CA PHE A 468 23.68 -9.92 -17.05
C PHE A 468 24.49 -8.65 -16.80
N THR A 469 23.89 -7.49 -17.10
CA THR A 469 24.53 -6.17 -16.99
C THR A 469 23.67 -5.23 -16.17
N ASP A 470 24.25 -4.62 -15.13
CA ASP A 470 23.61 -3.58 -14.33
C ASP A 470 24.63 -2.55 -13.82
N ALA A 471 24.16 -1.48 -13.20
CA ALA A 471 24.98 -0.59 -12.37
C ALA A 471 24.93 -0.96 -10.89
N ASP A 472 23.76 -1.41 -10.43
CA ASP A 472 23.47 -1.71 -9.02
C ASP A 472 23.11 -3.21 -8.87
N LEU A 473 23.94 -4.08 -9.48
CA LEU A 473 23.71 -5.53 -9.58
C LEU A 473 23.54 -6.16 -8.19
N GLY A 474 22.35 -6.72 -7.93
CA GLY A 474 21.96 -7.17 -6.60
C GLY A 474 21.61 -8.65 -6.51
N PRO A 475 21.14 -9.10 -5.31
CA PRO A 475 20.73 -10.48 -5.09
C PRO A 475 19.58 -10.98 -5.98
N VAL A 476 18.76 -10.08 -6.55
CA VAL A 476 17.63 -10.47 -7.42
C VAL A 476 18.14 -11.13 -8.69
N THR A 477 19.10 -10.52 -9.38
CA THR A 477 19.69 -11.08 -10.61
C THR A 477 20.34 -12.44 -10.34
N ILE A 478 20.98 -12.62 -9.18
CA ILE A 478 21.62 -13.90 -8.81
C ILE A 478 20.57 -14.98 -8.52
N VAL A 479 19.55 -14.70 -7.70
CA VAL A 479 18.46 -15.65 -7.45
C VAL A 479 17.75 -16.01 -8.77
N ALA A 480 17.46 -15.02 -9.62
CA ALA A 480 16.81 -15.25 -10.90
C ALA A 480 17.69 -16.03 -11.88
N ALA A 481 19.01 -15.87 -11.86
CA ALA A 481 19.92 -16.74 -12.60
C ALA A 481 19.81 -18.18 -12.10
N CYS A 482 19.96 -18.44 -10.78
CA CYS A 482 19.90 -19.78 -10.20
C CYS A 482 18.58 -20.53 -10.50
N GLU A 483 17.45 -19.84 -10.54
CA GLU A 483 16.13 -20.44 -10.86
C GLU A 483 15.91 -20.69 -12.37
N SER A 484 16.60 -19.95 -13.25
CA SER A 484 16.34 -19.96 -14.69
C SER A 484 17.40 -20.70 -15.52
N VAL A 485 18.69 -20.50 -15.26
CA VAL A 485 19.77 -21.07 -16.07
C VAL A 485 19.95 -22.59 -15.86
N LYS A 486 20.87 -23.20 -16.60
CA LYS A 486 21.22 -24.62 -16.45
C LYS A 486 22.21 -24.78 -15.29
N ALA A 487 21.86 -25.63 -14.32
CA ALA A 487 22.52 -25.72 -13.00
C ALA A 487 24.05 -25.87 -12.99
N ASN A 488 24.65 -26.43 -14.05
CA ASN A 488 26.09 -26.69 -14.14
C ASN A 488 26.81 -25.72 -15.10
N MET A 489 26.26 -24.55 -15.39
CA MET A 489 26.96 -23.49 -16.14
C MET A 489 28.01 -22.83 -15.24
N PRO A 490 29.22 -22.53 -15.74
CA PRO A 490 30.20 -21.75 -14.99
C PRO A 490 29.72 -20.30 -14.83
N TYR A 491 30.13 -19.65 -13.74
CA TYR A 491 29.77 -18.26 -13.42
C TYR A 491 31.04 -17.39 -13.42
N GLN A 492 30.96 -16.22 -14.04
CA GLN A 492 32.00 -15.19 -14.01
C GLN A 492 31.44 -13.86 -13.49
N PHE A 493 32.23 -13.14 -12.70
CA PHE A 493 31.86 -11.84 -12.13
C PHE A 493 32.87 -10.74 -12.53
N TYR A 494 32.37 -9.65 -13.09
CA TYR A 494 33.14 -8.44 -13.39
C TYR A 494 32.57 -7.28 -12.58
N LEU A 495 33.32 -6.79 -11.60
CA LEU A 495 32.95 -5.63 -10.79
C LEU A 495 33.83 -4.44 -11.15
N ASN A 496 33.29 -3.48 -11.90
CA ASN A 496 33.94 -2.18 -12.05
C ASN A 496 33.50 -1.25 -10.91
N GLU A 497 34.48 -0.70 -10.19
CA GLU A 497 34.29 0.13 -9.00
C GLU A 497 34.64 1.61 -9.23
N PHE A 498 34.91 2.00 -10.47
CA PHE A 498 35.30 3.36 -10.85
C PHE A 498 34.31 4.44 -10.36
N LYS A 499 34.84 5.42 -9.62
CA LYS A 499 34.08 6.56 -9.08
C LYS A 499 34.48 7.84 -9.83
N GLU A 500 33.53 8.41 -10.55
CA GLU A 500 33.69 9.70 -11.21
C GLU A 500 33.26 10.83 -10.27
N SER A 501 34.06 11.88 -10.13
CA SER A 501 33.67 13.08 -9.36
C SER A 501 32.52 13.81 -10.07
N ARG A 502 31.43 14.09 -9.34
CA ARG A 502 30.08 14.24 -9.92
C ARG A 502 29.29 15.49 -9.55
N CYS A 503 29.92 16.47 -8.89
CA CYS A 503 29.34 17.64 -8.21
C CYS A 503 28.67 17.34 -6.85
N ASP A 504 28.40 18.41 -6.10
CA ASP A 504 27.79 18.36 -4.77
C ASP A 504 26.35 17.83 -4.78
N PHE A 505 25.99 17.11 -3.71
CA PHE A 505 24.64 16.61 -3.46
C PHE A 505 24.10 17.17 -2.14
N HIS A 506 23.17 18.12 -2.22
CA HIS A 506 22.54 18.76 -1.06
C HIS A 506 21.23 18.04 -0.71
N TYR A 507 21.22 17.30 0.39
CA TYR A 507 20.02 16.65 0.92
C TYR A 507 19.23 17.59 1.83
N TYR A 508 17.97 17.86 1.51
CA TYR A 508 17.07 18.71 2.29
C TYR A 508 16.17 17.86 3.19
N GLU A 509 16.07 18.23 4.47
CA GLU A 509 15.20 17.52 5.43
C GLU A 509 13.71 17.85 5.32
N SER A 510 13.36 18.94 4.61
CA SER A 510 11.99 19.40 4.44
C SER A 510 11.67 19.64 2.98
N ASP A 511 10.59 19.00 2.53
CA ASP A 511 10.07 19.06 1.17
C ASP A 511 9.60 20.48 0.82
N ASP A 512 8.84 21.10 1.73
CA ASP A 512 8.38 22.47 1.60
C ASP A 512 9.57 23.47 1.57
N HIS A 513 10.62 23.24 2.36
CA HIS A 513 11.84 24.07 2.32
C HIS A 513 12.49 24.01 0.92
N LEU A 514 12.63 22.82 0.35
CA LEU A 514 13.20 22.64 -1.00
C LEU A 514 12.31 23.25 -2.10
N VAL A 515 10.98 23.26 -1.94
CA VAL A 515 10.08 23.98 -2.87
C VAL A 515 10.37 25.48 -2.88
N GLN A 516 10.47 26.12 -1.71
CA GLN A 516 10.74 27.56 -1.65
C GLN A 516 12.16 27.91 -2.13
N GLU A 517 13.14 27.04 -1.86
CA GLU A 517 14.50 27.22 -2.34
C GLU A 517 14.59 27.07 -3.87
N MET A 518 13.95 26.04 -4.44
CA MET A 518 13.82 25.87 -5.89
C MET A 518 13.22 27.11 -6.57
N ILE A 519 12.13 27.66 -6.01
CA ILE A 519 11.51 28.90 -6.53
C ILE A 519 12.48 30.09 -6.43
N ASN A 520 13.25 30.21 -5.34
CA ASN A 520 14.25 31.27 -5.22
C ASN A 520 15.38 31.15 -6.26
N THR A 521 15.87 29.93 -6.51
CA THR A 521 16.90 29.67 -7.53
C THR A 521 16.35 29.93 -8.95
N ILE A 522 15.13 29.50 -9.29
CA ILE A 522 14.51 29.77 -10.62
C ILE A 522 14.28 31.29 -10.82
N ARG A 523 14.06 32.07 -9.75
CA ARG A 523 13.99 33.54 -9.84
C ARG A 523 15.31 34.14 -10.31
N ALA A 524 16.44 33.66 -9.79
CA ALA A 524 17.78 34.09 -10.23
C ALA A 524 18.09 33.69 -11.69
N GLY A 525 17.63 32.53 -12.14
CA GLY A 525 17.76 32.06 -13.53
C GLY A 525 18.60 30.79 -13.66
N GLY A 526 19.14 30.54 -14.85
CA GLY A 526 19.77 29.25 -15.21
C GLY A 526 18.75 28.20 -15.65
N ARG A 527 19.24 27.00 -16.00
CA ARG A 527 18.44 25.84 -16.43
C ARG A 527 18.32 24.80 -15.33
N HIS A 528 17.08 24.39 -15.04
CA HIS A 528 16.76 23.49 -13.92
C HIS A 528 16.03 22.24 -14.39
N TYR A 529 16.44 21.08 -13.88
CA TYR A 529 15.77 19.81 -14.14
C TYR A 529 15.17 19.27 -12.85
N VAL A 530 13.86 19.03 -12.83
CA VAL A 530 13.10 18.62 -11.64
C VAL A 530 12.55 17.22 -11.85
N CYS A 531 12.96 16.25 -11.04
CA CYS A 531 12.44 14.89 -11.06
C CYS A 531 11.68 14.51 -9.78
N THR A 532 10.66 13.69 -9.94
CA THR A 532 9.83 13.18 -8.84
C THR A 532 9.26 11.83 -9.19
N ASN A 533 9.01 10.98 -8.19
CA ASN A 533 8.35 9.70 -8.39
C ASN A 533 6.80 9.78 -8.44
N SER A 534 6.20 10.97 -8.46
CA SER A 534 4.74 11.14 -8.49
C SER A 534 4.27 12.11 -9.58
N LYS A 535 3.38 11.64 -10.48
CA LYS A 535 2.70 12.46 -11.49
C LYS A 535 2.05 13.70 -10.86
N LYS A 536 1.17 13.51 -9.87
CA LYS A 536 0.48 14.60 -9.16
C LYS A 536 1.47 15.58 -8.51
N LYS A 537 2.66 15.13 -8.10
CA LYS A 537 3.70 16.02 -7.57
C LYS A 537 4.41 16.81 -8.66
N ALA A 538 4.70 16.20 -9.82
CA ALA A 538 5.27 16.90 -10.98
C ALA A 538 4.34 18.04 -11.43
N GLU A 539 3.03 17.78 -11.46
CA GLU A 539 2.01 18.76 -11.81
C GLU A 539 1.95 19.91 -10.77
N ASN A 540 1.87 19.59 -9.47
CA ASN A 540 1.89 20.60 -8.40
C ASN A 540 3.15 21.49 -8.43
N LEU A 541 4.33 20.89 -8.65
CA LEU A 541 5.60 21.62 -8.71
C LEU A 541 5.67 22.55 -9.92
N LEU A 542 5.24 22.07 -11.09
CA LEU A 542 5.16 22.87 -12.31
C LEU A 542 4.17 24.04 -12.14
N GLU A 543 3.00 23.81 -11.55
CA GLU A 543 2.03 24.89 -11.35
C GLU A 543 2.52 25.91 -10.31
N ALA A 544 3.21 25.50 -9.25
CA ALA A 544 3.85 26.43 -8.31
C ALA A 544 4.91 27.33 -8.99
N ILE A 545 5.63 26.81 -9.99
CA ILE A 545 6.57 27.58 -10.82
C ILE A 545 5.81 28.52 -11.76
N ARG A 546 4.76 28.04 -12.43
CA ARG A 546 3.92 28.85 -13.35
C ARG A 546 3.17 29.97 -12.63
N TYR A 547 2.73 29.75 -11.40
CA TYR A 547 2.07 30.76 -10.57
C TYR A 547 2.99 31.93 -10.21
N GLU A 548 4.27 31.67 -9.90
CA GLU A 548 5.26 32.72 -9.60
C GLU A 548 5.77 33.44 -10.85
N PHE A 549 6.03 32.73 -11.95
CA PHE A 549 6.76 33.27 -13.10
C PHE A 549 5.92 33.51 -14.36
N GLY A 550 4.72 32.93 -14.46
CA GLY A 550 3.90 32.96 -15.67
C GLY A 550 4.67 32.47 -16.89
N THR A 551 4.63 33.25 -17.98
CA THR A 551 5.36 32.99 -19.23
C THR A 551 6.83 33.46 -19.21
N LYS A 552 7.33 34.06 -18.12
CA LYS A 552 8.71 34.58 -18.03
C LYS A 552 9.78 33.49 -17.94
N ARG A 553 9.38 32.23 -17.71
CA ARG A 553 10.23 31.04 -17.71
C ARG A 553 9.62 30.00 -18.64
N LYS A 554 10.40 29.46 -19.57
CA LYS A 554 9.98 28.37 -20.45
C LYS A 554 9.96 27.06 -19.67
N THR A 555 8.80 26.40 -19.60
CA THR A 555 8.59 25.18 -18.81
C THR A 555 8.15 23.99 -19.67
N MET A 556 8.77 22.83 -19.49
CA MET A 556 8.36 21.54 -20.07
C MET A 556 7.89 20.57 -18.97
N LEU A 557 6.89 19.74 -19.27
CA LEU A 557 6.37 18.70 -18.37
C LEU A 557 6.34 17.34 -19.07
N VAL A 558 7.01 16.35 -18.48
CA VAL A 558 6.99 14.95 -18.96
C VAL A 558 6.33 14.05 -17.91
N THR A 559 5.08 13.64 -18.17
CA THR A 559 4.28 12.71 -17.37
C THR A 559 3.55 11.71 -18.26
N SER A 560 2.91 10.70 -17.66
CA SER A 560 2.14 9.67 -18.37
C SER A 560 0.92 10.21 -19.11
N ASP A 561 0.55 11.47 -18.90
CA ASP A 561 -0.51 12.14 -19.64
C ASP A 561 0.06 12.94 -20.81
N THR A 562 1.20 13.60 -20.62
CA THR A 562 1.80 14.48 -21.64
C THR A 562 2.68 13.74 -22.65
N ALA A 563 3.17 12.52 -22.33
CA ALA A 563 3.94 11.68 -23.24
C ALA A 563 3.19 11.24 -24.52
N GLY A 564 1.86 11.47 -24.59
CA GLY A 564 1.08 11.30 -25.82
C GLY A 564 1.31 12.43 -26.84
N ASN A 565 1.69 13.62 -26.40
CA ASN A 565 1.70 14.84 -27.22
C ASN A 565 2.90 14.87 -28.20
N ALA A 566 2.72 15.50 -29.35
CA ALA A 566 3.76 15.54 -30.40
C ALA A 566 5.00 16.34 -30.00
N ASP A 567 4.83 17.46 -29.30
CA ASP A 567 5.90 18.29 -28.74
C ASP A 567 6.70 17.55 -27.66
N VAL A 568 6.04 16.82 -26.77
CA VAL A 568 6.66 16.03 -25.72
C VAL A 568 7.37 14.80 -26.28
N LYS A 569 6.79 14.14 -27.30
CA LYS A 569 7.47 13.07 -28.06
C LYS A 569 8.73 13.58 -28.75
N HIS A 570 8.66 14.75 -29.40
CA HIS A 570 9.82 15.41 -29.99
C HIS A 570 10.89 15.74 -28.93
N PHE A 571 10.48 16.35 -27.82
CA PHE A 571 11.35 16.66 -26.68
C PHE A 571 12.05 15.42 -26.11
N VAL A 572 11.32 14.32 -25.90
CA VAL A 572 11.90 13.07 -25.36
C VAL A 572 12.88 12.43 -26.34
N ASN A 573 12.54 12.39 -27.63
CA ASN A 573 13.41 11.80 -28.66
C ASN A 573 14.68 12.63 -28.89
N ASN A 574 14.61 13.95 -28.77
CA ASN A 574 15.70 14.90 -29.02
C ASN A 574 16.23 15.56 -27.73
N ILE A 575 16.07 14.92 -26.57
CA ILE A 575 16.25 15.56 -25.25
C ILE A 575 17.62 16.22 -25.03
N LYS A 576 18.69 15.68 -25.65
CA LYS A 576 20.06 16.21 -25.54
C LYS A 576 20.22 17.61 -26.12
N THR A 577 19.42 17.99 -27.11
CA THR A 577 19.36 19.36 -27.66
C THR A 577 18.17 20.13 -27.10
N GLU A 578 16.99 19.52 -27.06
CA GLU A 578 15.75 20.21 -26.68
C GLU A 578 15.70 20.68 -25.23
N ILE A 579 16.41 20.03 -24.30
CA ILE A 579 16.48 20.50 -22.90
C ILE A 579 17.09 21.91 -22.77
N LEU A 580 17.91 22.34 -23.74
CA LEU A 580 18.56 23.65 -23.73
C LEU A 580 17.59 24.79 -24.07
N ASN A 581 16.42 24.48 -24.63
CA ASN A 581 15.38 25.44 -25.02
C ASN A 581 14.48 25.90 -23.86
N TYR A 582 14.59 25.29 -22.68
CA TYR A 582 13.72 25.52 -21.51
C TYR A 582 14.53 26.02 -20.29
N ASP A 583 13.93 26.90 -19.49
CA ASP A 583 14.47 27.29 -18.18
C ASP A 583 14.23 26.18 -17.13
N VAL A 584 13.09 25.48 -17.22
CA VAL A 584 12.75 24.39 -16.29
C VAL A 584 12.11 23.21 -17.02
N VAL A 585 12.56 21.99 -16.72
CA VAL A 585 11.93 20.74 -17.17
C VAL A 585 11.52 19.91 -15.96
N VAL A 586 10.24 19.56 -15.86
CA VAL A 586 9.68 18.76 -14.75
C VAL A 586 9.28 17.37 -15.27
N ALA A 587 9.73 16.31 -14.60
CA ALA A 587 9.54 14.92 -15.03
C ALA A 587 9.05 13.99 -13.91
N SER A 588 8.09 13.12 -14.23
CA SER A 588 7.70 11.96 -13.42
C SER A 588 8.41 10.67 -13.92
N PRO A 589 8.17 9.46 -13.33
CA PRO A 589 8.77 8.20 -13.78
C PRO A 589 8.46 7.78 -15.23
N THR A 590 7.57 8.52 -15.91
CA THR A 590 7.28 8.34 -17.34
C THR A 590 8.44 8.75 -18.23
N LEU A 591 9.28 9.70 -17.81
CA LEU A 591 10.61 9.87 -18.41
C LEU A 591 11.41 8.62 -18.02
N GLY A 592 11.34 7.57 -18.84
CA GLY A 592 11.68 6.20 -18.49
C GLY A 592 13.16 5.93 -18.24
N THR A 593 13.49 4.74 -17.74
CA THR A 593 14.89 4.30 -17.65
C THR A 593 15.47 4.14 -19.07
N GLY A 594 16.78 4.32 -19.21
CA GLY A 594 17.45 4.45 -20.52
C GLY A 594 17.51 5.86 -21.14
N ILE A 595 16.76 6.85 -20.65
CA ILE A 595 16.90 8.24 -21.15
C ILE A 595 18.14 8.91 -20.52
N ASP A 596 19.13 9.17 -21.37
CA ASP A 596 20.45 9.70 -21.05
C ASP A 596 20.60 11.17 -21.44
N ILE A 597 20.92 12.05 -20.49
CA ILE A 597 21.16 13.49 -20.73
C ILE A 597 22.65 13.77 -20.49
N THR A 598 23.45 13.42 -21.51
CA THR A 598 24.89 13.66 -21.59
C THR A 598 25.18 14.62 -22.75
N PHE A 599 25.86 15.72 -22.45
CA PHE A 599 26.33 16.72 -23.42
C PHE A 599 27.76 16.40 -23.89
N MET A 600 28.19 17.01 -25.00
CA MET A 600 29.59 16.92 -25.45
C MET A 600 30.54 17.48 -24.39
N GLU A 601 31.77 16.96 -24.35
CA GLU A 601 32.86 17.44 -23.47
C GLU A 601 32.48 17.52 -21.97
N GLN A 602 31.51 16.70 -21.54
CA GLN A 602 30.93 16.70 -20.19
C GLN A 602 30.33 18.07 -19.76
N ALA A 603 29.93 18.92 -20.71
CA ALA A 603 29.50 20.30 -20.47
C ALA A 603 28.31 20.45 -19.51
N GLN A 604 28.46 21.27 -18.48
CA GLN A 604 27.46 21.47 -17.42
C GLN A 604 26.40 22.52 -17.80
N HIS A 605 25.55 22.22 -18.80
CA HIS A 605 24.49 23.12 -19.25
C HIS A 605 23.24 23.20 -18.34
N ILE A 606 23.15 22.33 -17.33
CA ILE A 606 22.07 22.30 -16.33
C ILE A 606 22.62 22.75 -14.98
N ASP A 607 22.10 23.86 -14.46
CA ASP A 607 22.61 24.53 -13.26
C ASP A 607 22.18 23.84 -11.97
N THR A 608 20.99 23.23 -11.91
CA THR A 608 20.59 22.40 -10.77
C THR A 608 19.63 21.28 -11.15
N VAL A 609 19.85 20.08 -10.58
CA VAL A 609 18.87 18.99 -10.55
C VAL A 609 18.13 19.01 -9.21
N TYR A 610 16.79 19.06 -9.23
CA TYR A 610 15.93 18.96 -8.06
C TYR A 610 15.24 17.60 -8.00
N GLY A 611 15.29 16.93 -6.83
CA GLY A 611 14.61 15.66 -6.59
C GLY A 611 13.57 15.74 -5.48
N PHE A 612 12.31 15.39 -5.77
CA PHE A 612 11.21 15.41 -4.81
C PHE A 612 10.51 14.04 -4.73
N PHE A 613 10.85 13.22 -3.75
CA PHE A 613 10.40 11.81 -3.72
C PHE A 613 9.47 11.48 -2.56
N VAL A 614 8.35 10.81 -2.86
CA VAL A 614 7.41 10.29 -1.86
C VAL A 614 7.65 8.81 -1.57
N SER A 615 7.37 8.41 -0.33
CA SER A 615 7.53 7.04 0.15
C SER A 615 6.63 6.02 -0.54
N ARG A 616 7.03 4.74 -0.51
CA ARG A 616 6.28 3.55 -0.99
C ARG A 616 6.00 3.45 -2.50
N VAL A 617 6.40 4.42 -3.32
CA VAL A 617 6.34 4.31 -4.79
C VAL A 617 7.57 3.55 -5.31
N ASN A 618 8.72 4.22 -5.39
CA ASN A 618 9.97 3.70 -5.95
C ASN A 618 10.96 3.18 -4.89
N THR A 619 11.99 2.48 -5.36
CA THR A 619 13.20 2.12 -4.61
C THR A 619 14.22 3.28 -4.56
N HIS A 620 15.28 3.14 -3.78
CA HIS A 620 16.38 4.10 -3.74
C HIS A 620 17.24 4.05 -5.02
N PHE A 621 17.38 2.89 -5.67
CA PHE A 621 18.03 2.74 -6.97
C PHE A 621 17.29 3.48 -8.09
N ASP A 622 15.96 3.35 -8.15
CA ASP A 622 15.11 4.11 -9.07
C ASP A 622 15.27 5.63 -8.89
N ILE A 623 15.39 6.09 -7.63
CA ILE A 623 15.55 7.50 -7.28
C ILE A 623 16.93 7.99 -7.68
N ASP A 624 17.98 7.21 -7.39
CA ASP A 624 19.35 7.52 -7.84
C ASP A 624 19.44 7.58 -9.37
N GLN A 625 18.77 6.67 -10.08
CA GLN A 625 18.71 6.68 -11.54
C GLN A 625 17.93 7.89 -12.08
N GLN A 626 16.87 8.34 -11.39
CA GLN A 626 16.10 9.55 -11.74
C GLN A 626 16.88 10.85 -11.50
N LEU A 627 17.72 10.91 -10.46
CA LEU A 627 18.62 12.02 -10.19
C LEU A 627 19.79 12.05 -11.19
N SER A 628 20.39 10.90 -11.49
CA SER A 628 21.58 10.75 -12.35
C SER A 628 21.28 10.74 -13.85
N ARG A 629 20.16 11.32 -14.30
CA ARG A 629 19.76 11.41 -15.72
C ARG A 629 20.60 12.43 -16.48
N VAL A 630 20.72 13.61 -15.90
CA VAL A 630 21.73 14.61 -16.25
C VAL A 630 23.04 14.08 -15.69
N ARG A 631 24.02 13.76 -16.55
CA ARG A 631 25.29 13.17 -16.09
C ARG A 631 26.21 14.18 -15.44
N HIS A 632 26.19 15.40 -15.95
CA HIS A 632 27.07 16.49 -15.53
C HIS A 632 26.25 17.76 -15.21
N PRO A 633 25.43 17.75 -14.14
CA PRO A 633 24.87 18.99 -13.60
C PRO A 633 25.96 19.77 -12.83
N LYS A 634 25.69 21.04 -12.51
CA LYS A 634 26.56 21.81 -11.58
C LYS A 634 26.29 21.49 -10.10
N LEU A 635 25.07 21.12 -9.77
CA LEU A 635 24.59 20.88 -8.41
C LEU A 635 23.37 19.94 -8.42
N ILE A 636 23.25 19.07 -7.42
CA ILE A 636 22.03 18.29 -7.18
C ILE A 636 21.47 18.64 -5.79
N LYS A 637 20.16 18.88 -5.71
CA LYS A 637 19.41 19.11 -4.46
C LYS A 637 18.24 18.13 -4.38
N ALA A 638 18.05 17.44 -3.26
CA ALA A 638 16.98 16.44 -3.16
C ALA A 638 16.35 16.33 -1.77
N CYS A 639 15.05 16.02 -1.73
CA CYS A 639 14.30 15.65 -0.54
C CYS A 639 13.58 14.31 -0.78
N VAL A 640 13.62 13.43 0.23
CA VAL A 640 12.84 12.20 0.29
C VAL A 640 11.92 12.29 1.51
N ALA A 641 10.65 11.92 1.34
CA ALA A 641 9.68 11.90 2.43
C ALA A 641 10.17 11.02 3.61
N PRO A 642 10.04 11.48 4.87
CA PRO A 642 10.81 10.94 5.99
C PRO A 642 10.27 9.63 6.60
N GLU A 643 9.23 9.02 6.02
CA GLU A 643 8.59 7.86 6.64
C GLU A 643 9.44 6.59 6.56
N ARG A 644 9.77 6.02 7.73
CA ARG A 644 10.26 4.64 7.84
C ARG A 644 9.12 3.63 7.97
N PHE A 645 9.38 2.39 7.60
CA PHE A 645 8.46 1.24 7.67
C PHE A 645 9.23 -0.02 8.07
N ASN A 646 8.51 -1.08 8.47
CA ASN A 646 9.09 -2.38 8.80
C ASN A 646 8.48 -3.47 7.91
N PHE A 647 8.28 -3.25 6.61
CA PHE A 647 7.77 -4.29 5.70
C PHE A 647 8.69 -5.51 5.72
N GLU A 648 8.12 -6.71 5.88
CA GLU A 648 8.91 -7.94 6.04
C GLU A 648 9.61 -8.35 4.75
N THR A 649 10.91 -8.62 4.87
CA THR A 649 11.87 -8.93 3.81
C THR A 649 12.27 -10.40 3.75
N GLU A 650 12.04 -11.18 4.82
CA GLU A 650 12.34 -12.61 4.83
C GLU A 650 11.48 -13.37 3.81
N ALA A 651 12.14 -14.10 2.91
CA ALA A 651 11.51 -14.70 1.72
C ALA A 651 10.36 -15.65 2.07
N ASP A 652 10.49 -16.44 3.13
CA ASP A 652 9.44 -17.35 3.60
C ASP A 652 8.15 -16.62 3.99
N VAL A 653 8.24 -15.47 4.67
CA VAL A 653 7.06 -14.70 5.04
C VAL A 653 6.38 -14.12 3.79
N ILE A 654 7.15 -13.66 2.82
CA ILE A 654 6.63 -13.16 1.54
C ILE A 654 5.93 -14.29 0.76
N ARG A 655 6.55 -15.46 0.67
CA ARG A 655 5.95 -16.65 0.00
C ARG A 655 4.65 -17.09 0.68
N ASN A 656 4.55 -16.97 2.00
CA ASN A 656 3.33 -17.24 2.76
C ASN A 656 2.26 -16.16 2.53
N GLU A 657 2.64 -14.89 2.53
CA GLU A 657 1.74 -13.75 2.26
C GLU A 657 1.11 -13.82 0.86
N VAL A 658 1.82 -14.35 -0.14
CA VAL A 658 1.26 -14.63 -1.47
C VAL A 658 0.16 -15.68 -1.42
N ARG A 659 0.40 -16.81 -0.76
CA ARG A 659 -0.52 -17.96 -0.67
C ARG A 659 -1.80 -17.57 0.08
N ASP A 660 -1.68 -16.88 1.22
CA ASP A 660 -2.80 -16.34 2.00
C ASP A 660 -3.69 -15.37 1.21
N ASN A 661 -3.10 -14.43 0.47
CA ASN A 661 -3.82 -13.36 -0.19
C ASN A 661 -4.34 -13.72 -1.59
N ALA A 662 -4.15 -14.98 -2.05
CA ALA A 662 -4.41 -15.42 -3.43
C ALA A 662 -3.79 -14.50 -4.51
N ALA A 663 -2.65 -13.86 -4.18
CA ALA A 663 -2.14 -12.70 -4.91
C ALA A 663 -1.54 -13.02 -6.29
N LEU A 664 -1.27 -14.30 -6.57
CA LEU A 664 -0.63 -14.80 -7.79
C LEU A 664 -1.36 -16.01 -8.39
N ASN A 665 -2.70 -15.97 -8.44
CA ASN A 665 -3.51 -17.05 -9.05
C ASN A 665 -3.16 -17.34 -10.52
N ASP A 666 -2.54 -16.40 -11.25
CA ASP A 666 -2.04 -16.64 -12.60
C ASP A 666 -0.73 -17.46 -12.65
N VAL A 667 -0.14 -17.79 -11.49
CA VAL A 667 1.05 -18.65 -11.31
C VAL A 667 0.68 -19.99 -10.62
N LEU A 668 -0.61 -20.27 -10.41
CA LEU A 668 -1.09 -21.52 -9.81
C LEU A 668 -0.83 -22.72 -10.73
N ILE A 669 -0.12 -23.73 -10.23
CA ILE A 669 0.10 -25.01 -10.93
C ILE A 669 -1.00 -26.01 -10.56
N GLY A 670 -1.43 -26.04 -9.30
CA GLY A 670 -2.47 -26.94 -8.80
C GLY A 670 -2.73 -26.75 -7.31
N TYR A 671 -3.15 -27.81 -6.62
CA TYR A 671 -3.27 -27.86 -5.16
C TYR A 671 -2.51 -29.08 -4.62
N GLU A 672 -2.07 -29.00 -3.37
CA GLU A 672 -1.55 -30.15 -2.61
C GLU A 672 -2.71 -30.94 -1.99
N ASP A 673 -2.45 -32.17 -1.50
CA ASP A 673 -3.46 -33.06 -0.93
C ASP A 673 -4.18 -32.51 0.33
N ASP A 674 -3.61 -31.49 0.98
CA ASP A 674 -4.22 -30.78 2.12
C ASP A 674 -5.10 -29.57 1.71
N GLY A 675 -5.24 -29.34 0.40
CA GLY A 675 -6.01 -28.24 -0.19
C GLY A 675 -5.24 -26.91 -0.30
N GLN A 676 -3.94 -26.86 0.01
CA GLN A 676 -3.15 -25.63 -0.16
C GLN A 676 -2.80 -25.36 -1.65
N PRO A 677 -2.74 -24.08 -2.09
CA PRO A 677 -2.42 -23.74 -3.47
C PRO A 677 -0.93 -23.96 -3.79
N LYS A 678 -0.66 -24.79 -4.80
CA LYS A 678 0.68 -25.10 -5.32
C LYS A 678 1.05 -24.10 -6.41
N LEU A 679 1.98 -23.20 -6.11
CA LEU A 679 2.51 -22.21 -7.04
C LEU A 679 3.83 -22.71 -7.67
N ASP A 680 4.26 -22.10 -8.77
CA ASP A 680 5.61 -22.34 -9.31
C ASP A 680 6.67 -21.75 -8.37
N ASP A 681 7.41 -22.61 -7.67
CA ASP A 681 8.42 -22.17 -6.70
C ASP A 681 9.59 -21.40 -7.36
N SER A 682 9.92 -21.66 -8.63
CA SER A 682 11.01 -20.95 -9.32
C SER A 682 10.68 -19.49 -9.58
N TYR A 683 9.46 -19.21 -10.06
CA TYR A 683 8.95 -17.84 -10.14
C TYR A 683 8.73 -17.24 -8.74
N LEU A 684 8.22 -18.01 -7.78
CA LEU A 684 7.89 -17.54 -6.44
C LEU A 684 9.14 -17.13 -5.64
N ASN A 685 10.29 -17.77 -5.89
CA ASN A 685 11.58 -17.39 -5.30
C ASN A 685 12.09 -16.06 -5.87
N VAL A 686 12.01 -15.85 -7.19
CA VAL A 686 12.32 -14.55 -7.82
C VAL A 686 11.35 -13.46 -7.33
N TYR A 687 10.06 -13.76 -7.23
CA TYR A 687 9.06 -12.85 -6.67
C TYR A 687 9.38 -12.46 -5.21
N ALA A 688 9.80 -13.43 -4.38
CA ALA A 688 10.20 -13.17 -3.01
C ALA A 688 11.47 -12.30 -2.95
N ALA A 689 12.47 -12.55 -3.79
CA ALA A 689 13.71 -11.76 -3.86
C ALA A 689 13.44 -10.30 -4.28
N VAL A 690 12.68 -10.07 -5.35
CA VAL A 690 12.26 -8.71 -5.77
C VAL A 690 11.49 -8.02 -4.65
N THR A 691 10.50 -8.70 -4.08
CA THR A 691 9.65 -8.13 -3.03
C THR A 691 10.46 -7.79 -1.77
N ALA A 692 11.43 -8.62 -1.39
CA ALA A 692 12.35 -8.36 -0.30
C ALA A 692 13.20 -7.11 -0.56
N MET A 693 13.85 -7.03 -1.72
CA MET A 693 14.68 -5.88 -2.12
C MET A 693 13.85 -4.57 -2.14
N GLN A 694 12.66 -4.59 -2.72
CA GLN A 694 11.77 -3.43 -2.74
C GLN A 694 11.29 -3.03 -1.34
N ARG A 695 10.93 -3.98 -0.48
CA ARG A 695 10.50 -3.72 0.91
C ARG A 695 11.65 -3.16 1.75
N ALA A 696 12.82 -3.79 1.69
CA ALA A 696 14.05 -3.31 2.32
C ALA A 696 14.38 -1.87 1.91
N SER A 697 14.28 -1.59 0.59
CA SER A 697 14.51 -0.26 0.05
C SER A 697 13.52 0.77 0.61
N LYS A 698 12.23 0.40 0.70
CA LYS A 698 11.16 1.29 1.17
C LYS A 698 11.18 1.49 2.69
N ASN A 699 11.68 0.54 3.47
CA ASN A 699 11.76 0.62 4.93
C ASN A 699 12.62 1.79 5.44
N ASN A 700 13.75 2.07 4.78
CA ASN A 700 14.72 3.10 5.17
C ASN A 700 15.14 4.01 3.99
N LEU A 701 14.18 4.40 3.15
CA LEU A 701 14.41 5.01 1.83
C LEU A 701 15.42 6.18 1.81
N ARG A 702 15.32 7.14 2.77
CA ARG A 702 16.31 8.23 2.92
C ARG A 702 17.73 7.69 3.15
N ALA A 703 17.91 6.83 4.15
CA ALA A 703 19.23 6.33 4.53
C ALA A 703 19.86 5.49 3.42
N ASN A 704 19.07 4.62 2.79
CA ASN A 704 19.53 3.78 1.68
C ASN A 704 20.02 4.64 0.49
N LEU A 705 19.28 5.70 0.13
CA LEU A 705 19.70 6.63 -0.92
C LEU A 705 21.00 7.38 -0.58
N LEU A 706 21.14 7.88 0.65
CA LEU A 706 22.35 8.58 1.08
C LEU A 706 23.57 7.65 1.12
N ASN A 707 23.40 6.42 1.59
CA ASN A 707 24.47 5.42 1.60
C ASN A 707 24.89 5.04 0.17
N LEU A 708 23.94 4.86 -0.75
CA LEU A 708 24.21 4.62 -2.18
C LEU A 708 24.97 5.79 -2.82
N ARG A 709 24.58 7.03 -2.51
CA ARG A 709 25.30 8.25 -2.96
C ARG A 709 26.75 8.26 -2.49
N VAL A 710 27.01 7.96 -1.21
CA VAL A 710 28.37 7.91 -0.66
C VAL A 710 29.18 6.72 -1.24
N ARG A 711 28.61 5.52 -1.36
CA ARG A 711 29.28 4.34 -1.98
C ARG A 711 29.68 4.66 -3.43
N ASN A 712 28.84 5.39 -4.15
CA ASN A 712 29.07 5.87 -5.53
C ASN A 712 29.88 7.18 -5.64
N GLY A 713 30.56 7.63 -4.58
CA GLY A 713 31.55 8.73 -4.63
C GLY A 713 30.98 10.15 -4.58
N TRP A 714 29.75 10.36 -4.12
CA TRP A 714 29.16 11.71 -4.00
C TRP A 714 29.39 12.33 -2.62
N THR A 715 29.79 13.60 -2.59
CA THR A 715 29.80 14.44 -1.38
C THR A 715 28.37 14.81 -0.99
N VAL A 716 27.90 14.31 0.16
CA VAL A 716 26.55 14.54 0.68
C VAL A 716 26.55 15.65 1.72
N GLN A 717 26.02 16.82 1.36
CA GLN A 717 25.78 17.93 2.29
C GLN A 717 24.35 17.84 2.84
N ASN A 718 24.15 17.82 4.16
CA ASN A 718 22.79 17.81 4.76
C ASN A 718 22.33 19.23 5.10
N VAL A 719 21.20 19.65 4.55
CA VAL A 719 20.58 20.96 4.73
C VAL A 719 19.38 20.84 5.67
N ALA A 720 19.54 21.38 6.88
CA ALA A 720 18.50 21.43 7.90
C ALA A 720 17.26 22.24 7.46
N MET A 721 16.12 21.99 8.09
CA MET A 721 14.89 22.74 7.82
C MET A 721 14.97 24.18 8.35
N LEU A 722 14.78 25.17 7.47
CA LEU A 722 14.56 26.57 7.85
C LEU A 722 13.04 26.85 7.94
N PRO A 723 12.48 27.17 9.13
CA PRO A 723 11.02 27.20 9.33
C PRO A 723 10.24 28.17 8.43
N GLU A 724 10.74 29.39 8.22
CA GLU A 724 10.02 30.39 7.40
C GLU A 724 10.00 30.01 5.91
N LEU A 725 11.10 29.46 5.37
CA LEU A 725 11.13 28.98 3.99
C LEU A 725 10.23 27.75 3.81
N ALA A 726 10.17 26.84 4.78
CA ALA A 726 9.22 25.73 4.77
C ALA A 726 7.76 26.21 4.84
N LYS A 727 7.46 27.25 5.62
CA LYS A 727 6.13 27.86 5.73
C LYS A 727 5.66 28.49 4.42
N ASP A 728 6.53 29.20 3.70
CA ASP A 728 6.20 29.74 2.36
C ASP A 728 6.10 28.66 1.28
N GLY A 729 7.01 27.69 1.26
CA GLY A 729 6.94 26.56 0.32
C GLY A 729 5.68 25.73 0.48
N LYS A 730 5.22 25.54 1.72
CA LYS A 730 3.95 24.89 2.07
C LYS A 730 2.74 25.67 1.56
N ARG A 731 2.78 27.01 1.68
CA ARG A 731 1.74 27.92 1.17
C ARG A 731 1.63 27.80 -0.36
N ARG A 732 2.76 27.92 -1.08
CA ARG A 732 2.82 27.73 -2.55
C ARG A 732 2.33 26.35 -2.99
N THR A 733 2.70 25.31 -2.23
CA THR A 733 2.28 23.92 -2.46
C THR A 733 0.79 23.67 -2.14
N LYS A 734 0.11 24.61 -1.47
CA LYS A 734 -1.37 24.64 -1.39
C LYS A 734 -1.95 25.41 -2.58
N GLU A 735 -1.52 26.65 -2.80
CA GLU A 735 -1.97 27.53 -3.88
C GLU A 735 -1.96 26.81 -5.25
N ALA A 736 -0.88 26.10 -5.56
CA ALA A 736 -0.75 25.32 -6.81
C ALA A 736 -1.73 24.13 -6.92
N LYS A 737 -2.14 23.51 -5.81
CA LYS A 737 -3.12 22.40 -5.82
C LYS A 737 -4.53 22.92 -6.06
N ASP A 738 -4.87 24.03 -5.40
CA ASP A 738 -6.17 24.68 -5.51
C ASP A 738 -6.39 25.13 -6.97
N VAL A 739 -5.37 25.74 -7.59
CA VAL A 739 -5.36 26.12 -9.03
C VAL A 739 -5.46 24.90 -9.97
N LEU A 740 -4.80 23.78 -9.67
CA LEU A 740 -4.89 22.56 -10.49
C LEU A 740 -6.27 21.87 -10.40
N ALA A 741 -6.95 21.97 -9.26
CA ALA A 741 -8.31 21.49 -9.12
C ALA A 741 -9.28 22.32 -9.98
N GLU A 742 -9.18 23.65 -9.92
CA GLU A 742 -9.99 24.54 -10.74
C GLU A 742 -9.78 24.32 -12.24
N LYS A 743 -8.53 24.32 -12.72
CA LYS A 743 -8.22 24.07 -14.14
C LYS A 743 -8.77 22.72 -14.64
N ARG A 744 -8.71 21.67 -13.82
CA ARG A 744 -9.28 20.36 -14.15
C ARG A 744 -10.81 20.43 -14.27
N ALA A 745 -11.48 21.16 -13.38
CA ALA A 745 -12.93 21.34 -13.48
C ALA A 745 -13.31 22.12 -14.76
N GLU A 746 -12.57 23.18 -15.09
CA GLU A 746 -12.77 23.95 -16.33
C GLU A 746 -12.56 23.10 -17.59
N GLN A 747 -11.51 22.29 -17.64
CA GLN A 747 -11.25 21.40 -18.77
C GLN A 747 -12.34 20.34 -18.96
N ILE A 748 -12.87 19.79 -17.87
CA ILE A 748 -13.99 18.82 -17.92
C ILE A 748 -15.30 19.53 -18.34
N CYS A 749 -15.55 20.77 -17.90
CA CYS A 749 -16.69 21.56 -18.36
C CYS A 749 -16.60 21.99 -19.83
N ALA A 750 -15.39 22.24 -20.35
CA ALA A 750 -15.13 22.64 -21.72
C ALA A 750 -15.06 21.47 -22.72
N ALA A 751 -14.83 20.24 -22.24
CA ALA A 751 -14.71 19.05 -23.10
C ALA A 751 -15.97 18.79 -23.93
N GLY A 752 -15.80 18.20 -25.12
CA GLY A 752 -16.91 17.88 -26.01
C GLY A 752 -17.88 16.85 -25.43
N LYS A 753 -19.17 16.97 -25.78
CA LYS A 753 -20.17 15.94 -25.48
C LYS A 753 -19.98 14.75 -26.43
N VAL A 754 -19.71 13.56 -25.89
CA VAL A 754 -19.62 12.30 -26.64
C VAL A 754 -20.93 11.52 -26.55
N THR A 755 -21.24 10.73 -27.59
CA THR A 755 -22.43 9.87 -27.61
C THR A 755 -22.23 8.62 -26.73
N PRO A 756 -23.29 7.86 -26.39
CA PRO A 756 -23.17 6.60 -25.64
C PRO A 756 -22.27 5.56 -26.33
N GLU A 757 -22.24 5.56 -27.66
CA GLU A 757 -21.44 4.65 -28.48
C GLU A 757 -19.95 4.99 -28.36
N THR A 758 -19.58 6.25 -28.61
CA THR A 758 -18.21 6.74 -28.41
C THR A 758 -17.75 6.59 -26.95
N TYR A 759 -18.64 6.81 -25.97
CA TYR A 759 -18.32 6.52 -24.57
C TYR A 759 -18.01 5.03 -24.35
N GLN A 760 -18.77 4.10 -24.94
CA GLN A 760 -18.49 2.66 -24.84
C GLN A 760 -17.17 2.27 -25.53
N GLU A 761 -16.83 2.89 -26.67
CA GLU A 761 -15.54 2.68 -27.35
C GLU A 761 -14.38 3.14 -26.47
N LEU A 762 -14.41 4.38 -25.96
CA LEU A 762 -13.36 4.93 -25.09
C LEU A 762 -13.25 4.15 -23.76
N TYR A 763 -14.39 3.71 -23.19
CA TYR A 763 -14.42 2.84 -22.01
C TYR A 763 -13.83 1.46 -22.28
N ALA A 764 -14.09 0.87 -23.46
CA ALA A 764 -13.50 -0.41 -23.86
C ALA A 764 -11.98 -0.30 -24.09
N ILE A 765 -11.53 0.79 -24.71
CA ILE A 765 -10.11 1.14 -24.91
C ILE A 765 -9.41 1.26 -23.54
N SER A 766 -9.98 2.05 -22.63
CA SER A 766 -9.50 2.20 -21.24
C SER A 766 -9.45 0.87 -20.49
N LYS A 767 -10.49 0.03 -20.59
CA LYS A 767 -10.55 -1.30 -19.96
C LYS A 767 -9.53 -2.29 -20.53
N GLN A 768 -9.09 -2.13 -21.78
CA GLN A 768 -7.99 -2.88 -22.38
C GLN A 768 -6.60 -2.40 -21.90
N GLY A 769 -6.52 -1.36 -21.05
CA GLY A 769 -5.27 -0.76 -20.62
C GLY A 769 -4.62 0.14 -21.67
N ILE A 770 -5.32 0.44 -22.77
CA ILE A 770 -4.87 1.40 -23.77
C ILE A 770 -5.16 2.80 -23.22
N LYS A 771 -4.15 3.67 -23.24
CA LYS A 771 -4.29 5.01 -22.70
C LYS A 771 -5.00 5.96 -23.67
N LEU A 772 -6.01 6.64 -23.14
CA LEU A 772 -6.73 7.75 -23.76
C LEU A 772 -5.92 9.06 -23.75
N THR A 773 -6.24 9.97 -24.66
CA THR A 773 -5.81 11.38 -24.61
C THR A 773 -6.53 12.13 -23.48
N ARG A 774 -6.02 13.30 -23.07
CA ARG A 774 -6.70 14.11 -22.05
C ARG A 774 -8.09 14.58 -22.48
N ASP A 775 -8.28 14.91 -23.75
CA ASP A 775 -9.57 15.38 -24.24
C ASP A 775 -10.60 14.23 -24.26
N GLU A 776 -10.16 12.99 -24.55
CA GLU A 776 -10.98 11.78 -24.37
C GLU A 776 -11.24 11.46 -22.88
N GLU A 777 -10.24 11.56 -21.99
CA GLU A 777 -10.43 11.39 -20.54
C GLU A 777 -11.43 12.43 -19.99
N HIS A 778 -11.35 13.68 -20.44
CA HIS A 778 -12.26 14.77 -20.03
C HIS A 778 -13.65 14.65 -20.67
N ALA A 779 -13.76 14.23 -21.93
CA ALA A 779 -15.04 14.03 -22.61
C ALA A 779 -15.78 12.77 -22.10
N MET A 780 -15.05 11.67 -21.87
CA MET A 780 -15.57 10.55 -21.08
C MET A 780 -16.03 11.03 -19.71
N ARG A 781 -15.24 11.87 -19.02
CA ARG A 781 -15.60 12.31 -17.68
C ARG A 781 -16.84 13.21 -17.66
N ARG A 782 -16.97 14.08 -18.66
CA ARG A 782 -18.16 14.87 -18.90
C ARG A 782 -19.37 13.96 -19.11
N HIS A 783 -19.32 13.02 -20.05
CA HIS A 783 -20.40 12.07 -20.31
C HIS A 783 -20.74 11.24 -19.07
N GLU A 784 -19.74 10.76 -18.32
CA GLU A 784 -19.89 10.01 -17.07
C GLU A 784 -20.66 10.76 -15.98
N ILE A 785 -20.61 12.09 -15.98
CA ILE A 785 -21.31 12.97 -15.05
C ILE A 785 -22.67 13.35 -15.65
N GLU A 786 -22.72 13.93 -16.85
CA GLU A 786 -23.96 14.39 -17.50
C GLU A 786 -24.97 13.24 -17.71
N ALA A 787 -24.52 12.08 -18.21
CA ALA A 787 -25.39 10.92 -18.39
C ALA A 787 -25.78 10.24 -17.06
N PHE A 788 -25.03 10.47 -15.97
CA PHE A 788 -25.38 9.93 -14.65
C PHE A 788 -26.39 10.81 -13.92
N TYR A 789 -26.12 12.12 -13.82
CA TYR A 789 -26.94 13.08 -13.08
C TYR A 789 -28.13 13.63 -13.89
N ARG A 790 -28.12 13.46 -15.23
CA ARG A 790 -29.11 14.00 -16.17
C ARG A 790 -29.20 15.53 -16.15
N GLU A 791 -28.05 16.17 -15.98
CA GLU A 791 -27.86 17.62 -15.93
C GLU A 791 -26.63 17.99 -16.75
N ASP A 792 -26.57 19.23 -17.26
CA ASP A 792 -25.36 19.76 -17.91
C ASP A 792 -24.26 20.01 -16.87
N ILE A 793 -23.00 19.80 -17.26
CA ILE A 793 -21.89 19.82 -16.32
C ILE A 793 -21.52 21.22 -15.81
N SER A 794 -21.31 21.34 -14.49
CA SER A 794 -20.83 22.55 -13.82
C SER A 794 -19.63 22.27 -12.90
N LYS A 795 -18.91 23.31 -12.44
CA LYS A 795 -17.81 23.17 -11.48
C LYS A 795 -18.30 22.51 -10.17
N GLU A 796 -19.45 22.94 -9.68
CA GLU A 796 -20.08 22.46 -8.46
C GLU A 796 -20.47 20.98 -8.57
N LEU A 797 -20.96 20.54 -9.74
CA LEU A 797 -21.31 19.14 -9.98
C LEU A 797 -20.06 18.22 -10.04
N ILE A 798 -18.93 18.74 -10.53
CA ILE A 798 -17.64 18.02 -10.52
C ILE A 798 -17.10 17.87 -9.10
N ASP A 799 -17.21 18.91 -8.26
CA ASP A 799 -16.82 18.84 -6.84
C ASP A 799 -17.73 17.88 -6.05
N ILE A 800 -19.03 17.87 -6.34
CA ILE A 800 -20.02 16.97 -5.73
C ILE A 800 -19.83 15.50 -6.15
N ASP A 801 -19.36 15.24 -7.37
CA ASP A 801 -19.07 13.88 -7.88
C ASP A 801 -17.95 13.16 -7.08
N ASP A 802 -17.00 13.90 -6.48
CA ASP A 802 -15.81 13.41 -5.76
C ASP A 802 -15.08 12.28 -6.52
N ASN A 803 -14.75 12.56 -7.79
CA ASN A 803 -14.19 11.60 -8.75
C ASN A 803 -14.98 10.28 -8.88
N GLY A 804 -16.30 10.30 -8.66
CA GLY A 804 -17.24 9.22 -9.00
C GLY A 804 -17.76 8.47 -7.78
N LYS A 805 -17.16 8.75 -6.62
CA LYS A 805 -17.54 8.21 -5.32
C LYS A 805 -19.00 8.55 -4.99
N TYR A 806 -19.47 9.78 -5.26
CA TYR A 806 -20.87 10.12 -5.02
C TYR A 806 -21.81 9.39 -6.00
N ARG A 807 -21.37 9.08 -7.22
CA ARG A 807 -22.14 8.24 -8.15
C ARG A 807 -22.27 6.80 -7.65
N ASP A 808 -21.25 6.22 -7.03
CA ASP A 808 -21.34 4.90 -6.40
C ASP A 808 -22.28 4.87 -5.20
N GLN A 809 -22.30 5.96 -4.41
CA GLN A 809 -23.26 6.15 -3.32
C GLN A 809 -24.71 6.21 -3.84
N VAL A 810 -24.97 6.98 -4.90
CA VAL A 810 -26.28 7.05 -5.57
C VAL A 810 -26.66 5.70 -6.21
N ARG A 811 -25.72 4.93 -6.78
CA ARG A 811 -25.96 3.57 -7.31
C ARG A 811 -26.41 2.62 -6.20
N MET A 812 -25.78 2.66 -5.03
CA MET A 812 -26.16 1.83 -3.88
C MET A 812 -27.57 2.17 -3.38
N MET A 813 -27.92 3.46 -3.36
CA MET A 813 -29.29 3.90 -3.07
C MET A 813 -30.30 3.43 -4.13
N GLN A 814 -29.94 3.43 -5.42
CA GLN A 814 -30.80 2.90 -6.48
C GLN A 814 -31.06 1.39 -6.31
N ILE A 815 -30.03 0.62 -5.93
CA ILE A 815 -30.18 -0.80 -5.53
C ILE A 815 -31.09 -0.93 -4.30
N TYR A 816 -30.91 -0.06 -3.31
CA TYR A 816 -31.72 -0.06 -2.09
C TYR A 816 -33.21 0.18 -2.35
N LEU A 817 -33.56 1.09 -3.26
CA LEU A 817 -34.94 1.45 -3.59
C LEU A 817 -35.62 0.46 -4.56
N THR A 818 -34.87 -0.21 -5.43
CA THR A 818 -35.41 -1.15 -6.42
C THR A 818 -36.10 -2.35 -5.76
N PRO A 819 -37.27 -2.84 -6.22
CA PRO A 819 -37.94 -4.02 -5.65
C PRO A 819 -37.04 -5.26 -5.62
N LEU A 820 -37.16 -6.09 -4.58
CA LEU A 820 -36.27 -7.24 -4.39
C LEU A 820 -36.45 -8.31 -5.47
N GLU A 821 -37.68 -8.52 -5.93
CA GLU A 821 -38.03 -9.44 -7.03
C GLU A 821 -37.21 -9.11 -8.29
N ASN A 822 -37.24 -7.85 -8.75
CA ASN A 822 -36.48 -7.38 -9.91
C ASN A 822 -34.95 -7.61 -9.78
N LEU A 823 -34.39 -7.54 -8.56
CA LEU A 823 -32.96 -7.83 -8.33
C LEU A 823 -32.67 -9.34 -8.38
N ILE A 824 -33.59 -10.17 -7.87
CA ILE A 824 -33.50 -11.64 -7.94
C ILE A 824 -33.63 -12.11 -9.39
N ASP A 825 -34.55 -11.56 -10.17
CA ASP A 825 -34.73 -11.87 -11.59
C ASP A 825 -33.49 -11.48 -12.40
N LYS A 826 -32.93 -10.28 -12.17
CA LYS A 826 -31.67 -9.84 -12.77
C LYS A 826 -30.50 -10.79 -12.42
N SER A 827 -30.35 -11.16 -11.15
CA SER A 827 -29.30 -12.09 -10.71
C SER A 827 -29.48 -13.50 -11.30
N SER A 828 -30.75 -13.93 -11.46
CA SER A 828 -31.11 -15.20 -12.11
C SER A 828 -30.87 -15.20 -13.62
N ALA A 829 -31.04 -14.05 -14.28
CA ALA A 829 -30.66 -13.85 -15.67
C ALA A 829 -29.15 -13.91 -15.87
N GLU A 830 -28.35 -13.34 -14.95
CA GLU A 830 -26.88 -13.45 -14.99
C GLU A 830 -26.38 -14.90 -14.82
N ARG A 831 -27.06 -15.72 -13.99
CA ARG A 831 -26.81 -17.18 -13.94
C ARG A 831 -27.12 -17.87 -15.26
N LYS A 832 -28.29 -17.59 -15.86
CA LYS A 832 -28.69 -18.16 -17.16
C LYS A 832 -27.77 -17.73 -18.31
N ALA A 833 -27.12 -16.57 -18.18
CA ALA A 833 -26.09 -16.08 -19.11
C ALA A 833 -24.68 -16.66 -18.85
N GLY A 834 -24.51 -17.60 -17.91
CA GLY A 834 -23.28 -18.37 -17.75
C GLY A 834 -22.09 -17.62 -17.12
N ARG A 835 -22.33 -16.53 -16.36
CA ARG A 835 -21.24 -15.92 -15.58
C ARG A 835 -20.77 -16.84 -14.46
N PHE A 836 -19.46 -16.81 -14.17
CA PHE A 836 -18.89 -17.44 -12.98
C PHE A 836 -19.46 -16.81 -11.70
N VAL A 837 -19.55 -17.61 -10.63
CA VAL A 837 -20.14 -17.20 -9.34
C VAL A 837 -19.41 -16.00 -8.72
N THR A 838 -18.11 -15.84 -8.99
CA THR A 838 -17.29 -14.69 -8.57
C THR A 838 -17.69 -13.37 -9.26
N ASP A 839 -18.33 -13.45 -10.43
CA ASP A 839 -18.62 -12.33 -11.33
C ASP A 839 -20.12 -11.97 -11.35
N MET A 840 -20.88 -12.58 -10.43
CA MET A 840 -22.31 -12.34 -10.22
C MET A 840 -22.58 -11.05 -9.43
N THR A 841 -23.70 -10.39 -9.73
CA THR A 841 -24.19 -9.25 -8.94
C THR A 841 -24.62 -9.66 -7.52
N THR A 842 -23.92 -9.15 -6.52
CA THR A 842 -24.30 -9.24 -5.09
C THR A 842 -25.41 -8.26 -4.69
N GLU A 843 -26.14 -7.70 -5.65
CA GLU A 843 -27.16 -6.65 -5.45
C GLU A 843 -28.32 -7.08 -4.54
N PRO A 844 -28.92 -8.30 -4.64
CA PRO A 844 -29.98 -8.72 -3.72
C PRO A 844 -29.47 -8.79 -2.27
N LEU A 845 -28.28 -9.36 -2.05
CA LEU A 845 -27.66 -9.46 -0.73
C LEU A 845 -27.35 -8.08 -0.12
N LYS A 846 -26.91 -7.13 -0.95
CA LYS A 846 -26.67 -5.73 -0.57
C LYS A 846 -27.98 -5.02 -0.18
N LYS A 847 -29.04 -5.15 -0.98
CA LYS A 847 -30.37 -4.59 -0.65
C LYS A 847 -30.89 -5.16 0.68
N THR A 848 -30.92 -6.48 0.84
CA THR A 848 -31.43 -7.12 2.07
C THR A 848 -30.62 -6.72 3.29
N MET A 849 -29.29 -6.70 3.20
CA MET A 849 -28.46 -6.27 4.32
C MET A 849 -28.69 -4.79 4.69
N LEU A 850 -28.83 -3.89 3.71
CA LEU A 850 -29.17 -2.48 3.95
C LEU A 850 -30.59 -2.32 4.52
N TYR A 851 -31.56 -3.13 4.09
CA TYR A 851 -32.93 -3.09 4.59
C TYR A 851 -32.96 -3.51 6.05
N ASP A 852 -32.39 -4.66 6.39
CA ASP A 852 -32.30 -5.16 7.76
C ASP A 852 -31.60 -4.13 8.67
N LEU A 853 -30.56 -3.44 8.16
CA LEU A 853 -29.83 -2.40 8.89
C LEU A 853 -30.69 -1.15 9.14
N LEU A 854 -31.45 -0.68 8.16
CA LEU A 854 -32.31 0.50 8.31
C LEU A 854 -33.60 0.19 9.11
N GLU A 855 -34.16 -1.01 8.97
CA GLU A 855 -35.29 -1.48 9.79
C GLU A 855 -34.88 -1.60 11.27
N ALA A 856 -33.73 -2.22 11.56
CA ALA A 856 -33.19 -2.32 12.91
C ALA A 856 -32.77 -0.95 13.51
N ALA A 857 -32.61 0.09 12.68
CA ALA A 857 -32.36 1.47 13.10
C ALA A 857 -33.65 2.30 13.29
N GLY A 858 -34.83 1.70 13.03
CA GLY A 858 -36.13 2.39 13.06
C GLY A 858 -36.40 3.28 11.83
N LEU A 859 -35.51 3.27 10.85
CA LEU A 859 -35.50 4.16 9.67
C LEU A 859 -36.19 3.54 8.44
N ALA A 860 -36.48 2.24 8.47
CA ALA A 860 -37.35 1.56 7.50
C ALA A 860 -38.47 0.79 8.22
N ASP A 861 -39.48 0.35 7.47
CA ASP A 861 -40.34 -0.79 7.79
C ASP A 861 -41.03 -1.35 6.52
N THR A 862 -41.93 -2.32 6.72
CA THR A 862 -42.73 -3.01 5.69
C THR A 862 -43.69 -2.10 4.91
N THR A 863 -43.83 -0.83 5.27
CA THR A 863 -44.62 0.18 4.55
C THR A 863 -43.75 1.28 3.94
N THR A 864 -42.62 1.60 4.57
CA THR A 864 -41.81 2.79 4.27
C THR A 864 -40.32 2.44 4.21
N LEU A 865 -39.75 2.40 3.00
CA LEU A 865 -38.33 2.06 2.79
C LEU A 865 -37.35 3.04 3.47
N ILE A 866 -37.67 4.34 3.52
CA ILE A 866 -36.88 5.33 4.25
C ILE A 866 -37.83 6.35 4.89
N LYS A 867 -37.82 6.40 6.22
CA LYS A 867 -38.60 7.31 7.06
C LYS A 867 -37.83 8.60 7.31
N THR A 868 -38.53 9.72 7.19
CA THR A 868 -38.11 11.07 7.61
C THR A 868 -38.84 11.45 8.90
N GLY A 869 -38.36 12.45 9.65
CA GLY A 869 -38.90 12.78 10.98
C GLY A 869 -38.51 11.79 12.08
N VAL A 870 -37.74 10.75 11.76
CA VAL A 870 -37.26 9.76 12.74
C VAL A 870 -35.99 10.28 13.39
N ILE A 871 -36.18 10.86 14.56
CA ILE A 871 -35.10 11.23 15.47
C ILE A 871 -34.42 9.97 16.01
N VAL A 872 -33.14 9.79 15.66
CA VAL A 872 -32.29 8.70 16.14
C VAL A 872 -31.30 9.20 17.20
N SER A 873 -31.02 8.33 18.17
CA SER A 873 -30.02 8.52 19.21
C SER A 873 -29.34 7.18 19.51
N GLU A 874 -28.24 7.17 20.26
CA GLU A 874 -27.60 5.91 20.63
C GLU A 874 -28.51 5.00 21.49
N LYS A 875 -29.53 5.56 22.17
CA LYS A 875 -30.55 4.77 22.89
C LYS A 875 -31.61 4.13 21.98
N SER A 876 -31.90 4.71 20.81
CA SER A 876 -32.89 4.15 19.86
C SER A 876 -32.28 3.16 18.86
N LEU A 877 -30.95 3.16 18.71
CA LEU A 877 -30.21 2.35 17.74
C LEU A 877 -29.69 1.02 18.32
N THR A 878 -30.29 0.51 19.40
CA THR A 878 -29.86 -0.73 20.08
C THR A 878 -29.94 -1.95 19.17
N ALA A 879 -31.10 -2.23 18.57
CA ALA A 879 -31.30 -3.36 17.64
C ALA A 879 -30.33 -3.29 16.44
N PHE A 880 -30.18 -2.11 15.83
CA PHE A 880 -29.18 -1.85 14.79
C PHE A 880 -27.75 -2.15 15.25
N THR A 881 -27.39 -1.75 16.47
CA THR A 881 -26.05 -2.00 17.04
C THR A 881 -25.78 -3.50 17.14
N ASP A 882 -26.72 -4.27 17.68
CA ASP A 882 -26.52 -5.70 17.90
C ASP A 882 -26.56 -6.50 16.58
N MET A 883 -27.38 -6.10 15.62
CA MET A 883 -27.33 -6.70 14.29
C MET A 883 -26.03 -6.36 13.54
N CYS A 884 -25.53 -5.12 13.64
CA CYS A 884 -24.19 -4.75 13.15
C CYS A 884 -23.10 -5.64 13.79
N ARG A 885 -23.17 -5.89 15.10
CA ARG A 885 -22.23 -6.75 15.85
C ARG A 885 -22.34 -8.23 15.47
N ALA A 886 -23.52 -8.70 15.07
CA ALA A 886 -23.76 -10.09 14.66
C ALA A 886 -23.31 -10.35 13.21
N ARG A 887 -23.58 -9.41 12.30
CA ARG A 887 -23.31 -9.56 10.86
C ARG A 887 -22.03 -8.87 10.37
N ALA A 888 -21.17 -8.40 11.29
CA ALA A 888 -19.98 -7.60 10.99
C ALA A 888 -19.10 -8.14 9.84
N SER A 889 -18.83 -9.45 9.80
CA SER A 889 -18.06 -10.07 8.72
C SER A 889 -18.72 -9.94 7.35
N LYS A 890 -20.05 -10.09 7.28
CA LYS A 890 -20.83 -9.98 6.03
C LYS A 890 -21.01 -8.53 5.58
N ILE A 891 -21.03 -7.57 6.53
CA ILE A 891 -20.98 -6.14 6.25
C ILE A 891 -19.62 -5.75 5.66
N GLN A 892 -18.52 -6.28 6.21
CA GLN A 892 -17.16 -6.09 5.68
C GLN A 892 -16.98 -6.73 4.30
N GLU A 893 -17.61 -7.89 4.05
CA GLU A 893 -17.59 -8.59 2.76
C GLU A 893 -18.40 -7.87 1.68
N LEU A 894 -19.65 -7.48 1.97
CA LEU A 894 -20.56 -6.89 0.98
C LEU A 894 -20.27 -5.41 0.67
N PHE A 895 -19.74 -4.65 1.63
CA PHE A 895 -19.59 -3.18 1.53
C PHE A 895 -18.19 -2.65 1.85
N GLY A 896 -17.23 -3.49 2.22
CA GLY A 896 -15.91 -3.03 2.67
C GLY A 896 -15.91 -2.35 4.05
N LEU A 897 -17.06 -2.20 4.71
CA LEU A 897 -17.20 -1.42 5.95
C LEU A 897 -16.78 -2.18 7.21
N LYS A 898 -16.03 -1.47 8.07
CA LYS A 898 -15.80 -1.84 9.47
C LYS A 898 -16.85 -1.20 10.37
N VAL A 899 -17.59 -2.05 11.07
CA VAL A 899 -18.46 -1.70 12.20
C VAL A 899 -17.60 -1.15 13.35
N HIS A 900 -17.97 -0.01 13.91
CA HIS A 900 -17.28 0.63 15.03
C HIS A 900 -17.96 0.34 16.36
N LYS A 901 -17.26 0.55 17.48
CA LYS A 901 -17.90 0.64 18.81
C LYS A 901 -18.94 1.77 18.91
N ASN A 902 -18.78 2.82 18.12
CA ASN A 902 -19.72 3.94 18.03
C ASN A 902 -20.85 3.64 17.02
N THR A 903 -22.07 3.53 17.53
CA THR A 903 -23.26 3.21 16.73
C THR A 903 -23.61 4.33 15.75
N VAL A 904 -23.59 5.59 16.18
CA VAL A 904 -23.93 6.74 15.32
C VAL A 904 -22.92 6.91 14.18
N GLN A 905 -21.64 6.65 14.42
CA GLN A 905 -20.62 6.62 13.35
C GLN A 905 -20.79 5.43 12.39
N THR A 906 -21.27 4.28 12.90
CA THR A 906 -21.57 3.11 12.05
C THR A 906 -22.79 3.38 11.17
N LEU A 907 -23.84 4.01 11.72
CA LEU A 907 -24.99 4.49 10.94
C LEU A 907 -24.57 5.57 9.94
N GLY A 908 -23.72 6.52 10.34
CA GLY A 908 -23.14 7.53 9.47
C GLY A 908 -22.43 6.92 8.26
N ARG A 909 -21.64 5.87 8.43
CA ARG A 909 -21.00 5.14 7.30
C ARG A 909 -22.00 4.37 6.42
N ILE A 910 -23.07 3.86 7.00
CA ILE A 910 -24.13 3.20 6.23
C ILE A 910 -24.97 4.22 5.46
N PHE A 911 -25.16 5.43 5.99
CA PHE A 911 -25.70 6.57 5.26
C PHE A 911 -24.75 7.04 4.15
N ASP A 912 -23.44 7.14 4.44
CA ASP A 912 -22.41 7.44 3.44
C ASP A 912 -22.47 6.43 2.28
N LEU A 913 -22.71 5.13 2.52
CA LEU A 913 -22.86 4.14 1.43
C LEU A 913 -23.98 4.47 0.44
N ILE A 914 -25.04 5.17 0.87
CA ILE A 914 -26.24 5.49 0.07
C ILE A 914 -26.41 7.00 -0.18
N GLY A 915 -25.36 7.79 0.07
CA GLY A 915 -25.30 9.23 -0.24
C GLY A 915 -26.05 10.13 0.74
N LEU A 916 -26.47 9.57 1.88
CA LEU A 916 -27.23 10.27 2.92
C LEU A 916 -26.31 10.81 4.01
N LYS A 917 -26.79 11.77 4.80
CA LYS A 917 -26.08 12.30 5.98
C LYS A 917 -27.00 12.38 7.20
N ASN A 918 -26.41 12.43 8.39
CA ASN A 918 -27.12 12.77 9.63
C ASN A 918 -26.96 14.28 9.89
N CYS A 919 -28.06 14.98 10.16
CA CYS A 919 -28.03 16.35 10.67
C CYS A 919 -28.33 16.37 12.19
N PRO A 920 -27.81 17.34 12.97
CA PRO A 920 -28.21 17.52 14.36
C PRO A 920 -29.62 18.14 14.41
N ALA A 921 -30.60 17.42 14.96
CA ALA A 921 -31.99 17.84 15.00
C ALA A 921 -32.36 18.53 16.32
N ILE A 922 -32.06 17.90 17.47
CA ILE A 922 -32.35 18.44 18.80
C ILE A 922 -31.11 18.30 19.70
N ARG A 923 -30.91 19.27 20.59
CA ARG A 923 -29.92 19.23 21.67
C ARG A 923 -30.62 19.41 23.03
N GLU A 924 -31.21 18.34 23.55
CA GLU A 924 -31.94 18.41 24.82
C GLU A 924 -30.99 18.37 26.02
N LYS A 925 -31.28 19.12 27.11
CA LYS A 925 -30.37 19.22 28.28
C LYS A 925 -31.00 18.85 29.66
N VAL A 926 -31.39 17.59 29.88
CA VAL A 926 -32.05 17.11 31.12
C VAL A 926 -31.07 16.66 32.24
N ASN A 927 -31.13 17.21 33.46
CA ASN A 927 -30.42 16.69 34.66
C ASN A 927 -28.88 16.64 34.62
N GLY A 928 -28.19 17.61 34.03
CA GLY A 928 -26.71 17.55 33.98
C GLY A 928 -26.18 16.43 33.05
N ILE A 929 -27.07 15.88 32.22
CA ILE A 929 -26.87 15.12 30.92
C ILE A 929 -26.72 16.41 28.16
N THR A 930 -26.08 16.05 27.00
CA THR A 930 -25.84 16.92 25.81
C THR A 930 -26.57 16.38 24.61
N THR A 931 -27.89 16.14 24.74
CA THR A 931 -28.57 15.09 23.98
C THR A 931 -28.72 15.43 22.51
N TYR A 932 -27.65 15.20 21.75
CA TYR A 932 -27.58 15.14 20.30
C TYR A 932 -28.50 14.04 19.79
N TYR A 933 -29.69 14.47 19.43
CA TYR A 933 -30.62 13.76 18.59
C TYR A 933 -30.26 14.08 17.13
N TYR A 934 -30.06 13.04 16.34
CA TYR A 934 -29.78 13.17 14.92
C TYR A 934 -31.03 12.83 14.13
N GLU A 935 -31.23 13.49 13.00
CA GLU A 935 -32.20 13.06 12.00
C GLU A 935 -31.46 12.76 10.70
N LEU A 936 -32.07 11.97 9.83
CA LEU A 936 -31.67 11.89 8.43
C LEU A 936 -31.80 13.29 7.80
N ASP A 937 -30.72 13.78 7.19
CA ASP A 937 -30.73 15.03 6.42
C ASP A 937 -31.64 14.86 5.19
N VAL A 938 -32.87 15.35 5.32
CA VAL A 938 -33.90 15.33 4.28
C VAL A 938 -33.44 16.06 3.01
N GLY A 939 -32.53 17.02 3.12
CA GLY A 939 -31.84 17.63 1.98
C GLY A 939 -31.07 16.59 1.19
N THR A 940 -30.19 15.81 1.84
CA THR A 940 -29.45 14.72 1.16
C THR A 940 -30.36 13.64 0.60
N LEU A 941 -31.42 13.26 1.32
CA LEU A 941 -32.40 12.28 0.84
C LEU A 941 -33.10 12.76 -0.43
N ASN A 942 -33.53 14.03 -0.45
CA ASN A 942 -34.18 14.63 -1.61
C ASN A 942 -33.19 14.82 -2.76
N SER A 943 -31.94 15.22 -2.51
CA SER A 943 -30.91 15.30 -3.56
C SER A 943 -30.68 13.94 -4.24
N VAL A 944 -30.48 12.87 -3.47
CA VAL A 944 -30.25 11.54 -4.03
C VAL A 944 -31.50 10.98 -4.71
N ARG A 945 -32.70 11.17 -4.14
CA ARG A 945 -33.97 10.80 -4.79
C ARG A 945 -34.16 11.55 -6.11
N ASN A 946 -34.03 12.87 -6.13
CA ASN A 946 -34.16 13.68 -7.35
C ASN A 946 -33.22 13.19 -8.47
N ILE A 947 -31.98 12.81 -8.14
CA ILE A 947 -31.05 12.23 -9.13
C ILE A 947 -31.59 10.89 -9.66
N ILE A 948 -32.04 9.99 -8.77
CA ILE A 948 -32.62 8.69 -9.17
C ILE A 948 -33.90 8.88 -10.01
N ASP A 949 -34.79 9.76 -9.60
CA ASP A 949 -36.07 10.00 -10.27
C ASP A 949 -35.86 10.65 -11.65
N LYS A 950 -34.90 11.58 -11.80
CA LYS A 950 -34.43 12.08 -13.10
C LYS A 950 -33.84 10.99 -14.01
N ARG A 951 -33.16 9.99 -13.42
CA ARG A 951 -32.61 8.84 -14.17
C ARG A 951 -33.68 7.87 -14.63
N MET A 952 -34.77 7.73 -13.86
CA MET A 952 -35.87 6.79 -14.13
C MET A 952 -36.97 7.37 -15.02
N SER A 953 -37.31 8.65 -14.88
CA SER A 953 -38.50 9.26 -15.53
C SER A 953 -38.45 9.34 -17.05
N THR A 954 -37.25 9.32 -17.66
CA THR A 954 -37.08 9.30 -19.13
C THR A 954 -36.87 7.89 -19.70
N SER A 955 -37.03 6.82 -18.90
CA SER A 955 -36.86 5.43 -19.37
C SER A 955 -38.01 4.97 -20.28
N THR A 956 -39.13 5.69 -20.25
CA THR A 956 -40.41 5.34 -20.88
C THR A 956 -40.63 5.96 -22.26
N SER A 957 -39.66 6.69 -22.83
CA SER A 957 -39.81 7.41 -24.10
C SER A 957 -38.87 6.99 -25.23
N SER A 958 -38.11 5.88 -25.09
CA SER A 958 -37.30 5.34 -26.18
C SER A 958 -36.96 3.84 -25.99
N ALA A 959 -37.90 2.96 -26.35
CA ALA A 959 -37.67 1.53 -26.54
C ALA A 959 -38.50 1.06 -27.75
N PRO A 960 -37.92 0.32 -28.73
CA PRO A 960 -38.68 -0.32 -29.79
C PRO A 960 -39.62 -1.41 -29.23
N GLU A 961 -40.73 -1.65 -29.92
CA GLU A 961 -41.73 -2.63 -29.53
C GLU A 961 -41.19 -4.07 -29.58
N ILE A 962 -41.50 -4.86 -28.55
CA ILE A 962 -41.85 -6.28 -28.72
C ILE A 962 -43.15 -6.49 -27.94
N MET A 963 -44.21 -6.89 -28.64
CA MET A 963 -45.52 -7.20 -28.07
C MET A 963 -45.50 -8.57 -27.37
N ASP A 964 -46.23 -8.71 -26.27
CA ASP A 964 -47.52 -9.43 -26.31
C ASP A 964 -48.43 -8.98 -25.15
N SER A 965 -49.58 -9.62 -24.96
CA SER A 965 -50.81 -8.95 -24.53
C SER A 965 -51.64 -9.75 -23.52
N SER A 966 -52.26 -9.04 -22.56
CA SER A 966 -53.64 -9.28 -22.08
C SER A 966 -54.06 -8.34 -20.93
N SER A 967 -55.38 -8.15 -20.81
CA SER A 967 -56.12 -7.48 -19.73
C SER A 967 -55.85 -8.04 -18.33
N GLY A 968 -56.14 -7.34 -17.21
CA GLY A 968 -56.80 -6.04 -17.02
C GLY A 968 -57.41 -5.94 -15.60
N ASP A 969 -57.64 -4.72 -15.11
CA ASP A 969 -58.33 -4.30 -13.86
C ASP A 969 -58.33 -5.19 -12.60
N SER A 970 -57.73 -4.68 -11.50
CA SER A 970 -58.24 -4.74 -10.11
C SER A 970 -57.21 -4.24 -9.07
N GLY A 971 -56.68 -3.03 -9.26
CA GLY A 971 -55.50 -2.47 -8.57
C GLY A 971 -55.56 -2.26 -7.04
N ILE A 972 -56.55 -2.79 -6.32
CA ILE A 972 -56.69 -2.68 -4.86
C ILE A 972 -56.65 -4.05 -4.16
N ALA A 973 -57.07 -5.14 -4.81
CA ALA A 973 -57.08 -6.48 -4.21
C ALA A 973 -55.69 -7.13 -4.18
N LEU A 974 -54.88 -6.95 -5.23
CA LEU A 974 -53.54 -7.56 -5.36
C LEU A 974 -52.61 -7.20 -4.18
N GLY A 975 -52.68 -5.95 -3.69
CA GLY A 975 -51.80 -5.45 -2.63
C GLY A 975 -51.91 -6.19 -1.29
N GLN A 976 -53.06 -6.80 -0.98
CA GLN A 976 -53.20 -7.64 0.22
C GLN A 976 -52.79 -9.09 -0.06
N ALA A 977 -53.10 -9.62 -1.25
CA ALA A 977 -52.73 -10.99 -1.64
C ALA A 977 -51.20 -11.18 -1.76
N MET A 978 -50.48 -10.22 -2.34
CA MET A 978 -49.02 -10.27 -2.48
C MET A 978 -48.33 -10.20 -1.10
N ARG A 979 -48.79 -9.32 -0.20
CA ARG A 979 -48.25 -9.21 1.17
C ARG A 979 -48.48 -10.48 2.02
N MET A 980 -49.54 -11.26 1.74
CA MET A 980 -49.70 -12.59 2.34
C MET A 980 -48.74 -13.64 1.74
N ARG A 981 -48.36 -13.52 0.46
CA ARG A 981 -47.33 -14.38 -0.17
C ARG A 981 -45.93 -14.11 0.40
N GLU A 982 -45.53 -12.84 0.53
CA GLU A 982 -44.27 -12.46 1.19
C GLU A 982 -44.19 -13.06 2.61
N ARG A 983 -45.29 -12.96 3.38
CA ARG A 983 -45.38 -13.48 4.74
C ARG A 983 -45.24 -15.00 4.81
N LYS A 984 -45.63 -15.73 3.75
CA LYS A 984 -45.51 -17.20 3.68
C LYS A 984 -44.10 -17.64 3.24
N MET A 985 -43.45 -16.94 2.31
CA MET A 985 -42.07 -17.23 1.92
C MET A 985 -41.04 -16.87 3.00
N ARG A 986 -41.31 -15.88 3.87
CA ARG A 986 -40.42 -15.58 5.03
C ARG A 986 -40.29 -16.74 6.03
N THR A 987 -41.25 -17.66 6.10
CA THR A 987 -41.14 -18.88 6.93
C THR A 987 -40.30 -19.99 6.28
N ASP A 988 -40.28 -20.07 4.95
CA ASP A 988 -39.56 -21.12 4.20
C ASP A 988 -38.12 -20.72 3.82
N MET A 989 -37.68 -19.53 4.26
CA MET A 989 -36.42 -18.88 3.87
C MET A 989 -35.14 -19.72 4.06
N PRO A 990 -35.00 -20.65 5.04
CA PRO A 990 -33.83 -21.53 5.13
C PRO A 990 -33.65 -22.47 3.92
N ALA A 991 -34.75 -22.94 3.32
CA ALA A 991 -34.69 -23.88 2.19
C ALA A 991 -34.14 -23.18 0.93
N VAL A 992 -34.72 -22.03 0.57
CA VAL A 992 -34.31 -21.26 -0.62
C VAL A 992 -32.87 -20.77 -0.51
N LEU A 993 -32.40 -20.40 0.69
CA LEU A 993 -30.99 -20.03 0.89
C LEU A 993 -30.02 -21.22 0.78
N THR A 994 -30.49 -22.45 0.98
CA THR A 994 -29.65 -23.67 0.86
C THR A 994 -29.47 -24.11 -0.60
N GLU A 995 -30.29 -23.62 -1.54
CA GLU A 995 -30.06 -23.75 -3.00
C GLU A 995 -29.31 -22.53 -3.59
N LEU A 996 -28.88 -21.58 -2.75
CA LEU A 996 -28.18 -20.36 -3.15
C LEU A 996 -26.72 -20.27 -2.68
N VAL A 997 -26.25 -21.26 -1.92
CA VAL A 997 -24.88 -21.41 -1.39
C VAL A 997 -24.21 -22.62 -2.04
#